data_AF-A0A9P9AQ31-F1
#
_entry.id   AF-A0A9P9AQ31-F1
#
_cell.length_a   1.000
_cell.length_b   1.000
_cell.length_c   1.000
_cell.angle_alpha   90.00
_cell.angle_beta   90.00
_cell.angle_gamma   90.00
#
_symmetry.space_group_name_H-M   'P 1'
#
loop_
_entity.id
_entity.type
_entity.pdbx_description
1 polymer ?
#
loop_
_entity_poly.entity_id
_entity_poly.type
_entity_poly.pdbx_seq_one_letter_code
_entity_poly.pdbx_strand_id
1 'polypeptide(L)'
;MIPGLSLLALAGVAAASWEPHQLMHHAMKEPTFNFQRDLFERDSDPCKVLATAYKAAGGKLGDAPIVNVKPSIGLACLKSVPLDKTRDLALLEYIGPYVQFQSTLEVLANPPAEYLFPGVDVLGGLAAIKKKLQDDGYDSQYDFMVALRSVFAASNDNHFDYPPALLNTIQFVRRDLDFLSLSRDGWHTPEIYMSLDVARGNQGILTYHPSAVSSIDGIPINQWLENDAVLNVANYQDPDAQFNGLFSTIQRVNAGSSGTSTYSSWEIPDTYTIKFRNGSSRVVDNGIVFYPTADFSKIESGEDVHKSFEVPSKSSSSEDKFRIKRSSDSKSFRGFPEPVEIHKLGSVAGYFLEGDEYKDTAVLSILSFLPIGLTPTELANLNYTDFILEGRRVVVDFFKAAQKDGRDKLIIDLSANGGGSVFLANELYRLLFPNGEFSALDRYRANDALEAAALADYDTLVNVLVTQTSYYPVGSDGESIKTGKKWFGPYVAGGQNVTIAYQDDKRVPWDPSVPVYFNGENERYTVISKPYFKPENILIVTDGTCASACGIFTGLLTRNHKIRTLALGGRPLNLAMQAMGGVRGSRLAYNGDLLTATSSYLSGIKNKKETLKTIQDSADVFPSLKEAPLLPLIKGTSGGRVNSLSAYPVDSLDGYPLHFRYEAANCRLFYTQRMTKDVTEQWRRASVIAWKNGKCVSGSTSNSDGTMGNSTLAYDNRVRSHANYFFCRVLVYSNLCSSYDTAGRPVLILAMPSPPAIQQAKAFAMQWLRLNWIDLVTMAAVGGATLGLYHAPIPTLVTRTFPVTFDQSGDIVFPDWAYPDRGWIIPSWASGLVSLAGPYLVYVLAQIRIKSAWDASNAIIGTTWSVILASVFQVFLKQLVGGFRPYFLDVCMPDTSLAKSHNKSGLNGVGFHQIMYTIDICTQTDYAKLKNAITSFPSGHSSAACAGFGFLFLWLNAKLKVWADHKPAFWKLFLTFLPLLGAVLLCGSLTIDAAHNWYDIVAGAFIGFTSSCAAYRTCYAAVWDWRFNHLPLLQRESFSYKDDDHGDPGQTLSRSVGWGAKRDWPHGGLDSAASSTVFAHRTSGIQDAADEGAARGRTRRAPEGDDVV
;
A
#
# COMPACT_ATOMS: atom_id res chain seq x y z
N MET A 1 -7.49 -36.71 33.48
CA MET A 1 -6.58 -35.63 33.89
C MET A 1 -7.01 -34.38 33.15
N ILE A 2 -7.72 -33.50 33.84
CA ILE A 2 -8.25 -32.24 33.31
C ILE A 2 -7.43 -31.13 33.97
N PRO A 3 -6.39 -30.64 33.30
CA PRO A 3 -6.04 -29.23 33.38
C PRO A 3 -5.77 -28.73 31.95
N GLY A 4 -6.75 -28.06 31.34
CA GLY A 4 -6.61 -27.64 29.94
C GLY A 4 -7.81 -26.94 29.32
N LEU A 5 -8.96 -26.92 30.00
CA LEU A 5 -10.16 -26.16 29.58
C LEU A 5 -10.11 -24.67 29.99
N SER A 6 -8.96 -24.15 30.43
CA SER A 6 -8.85 -22.85 31.11
C SER A 6 -7.88 -21.84 30.46
N LEU A 7 -7.57 -21.96 29.16
CA LEU A 7 -6.84 -20.91 28.42
C LEU A 7 -7.54 -20.45 27.13
N LEU A 8 -8.70 -21.05 26.80
CA LEU A 8 -9.25 -21.07 25.44
C LEU A 8 -10.12 -19.88 25.01
N ALA A 9 -10.11 -18.79 25.76
CA ALA A 9 -10.70 -17.53 25.32
C ALA A 9 -10.09 -16.31 26.03
N LEU A 10 -8.88 -16.48 26.54
CA LEU A 10 -8.31 -15.67 27.61
C LEU A 10 -7.70 -14.33 27.15
N ALA A 11 -7.62 -14.06 25.84
CA ALA A 11 -6.96 -12.84 25.38
C ALA A 11 -7.59 -12.14 24.18
N GLY A 12 -8.68 -12.67 23.62
CA GLY A 12 -9.40 -12.05 22.49
C GLY A 12 -9.97 -10.69 22.85
N VAL A 13 -10.37 -10.52 24.11
CA VAL A 13 -10.73 -9.21 24.67
C VAL A 13 -9.46 -8.49 25.12
N ALA A 14 -8.53 -9.14 25.81
CA ALA A 14 -7.41 -8.43 26.44
C ALA A 14 -6.51 -7.67 25.44
N ALA A 15 -6.02 -8.25 24.34
CA ALA A 15 -5.02 -7.54 23.54
C ALA A 15 -5.59 -6.40 22.66
N ALA A 16 -6.90 -6.40 22.36
CA ALA A 16 -7.58 -5.29 21.68
C ALA A 16 -8.29 -4.32 22.63
N SER A 17 -8.60 -4.73 23.87
CA SER A 17 -9.21 -3.88 24.91
C SER A 17 -8.23 -3.37 25.97
N TRP A 18 -7.02 -3.92 26.07
CA TRP A 18 -6.05 -3.48 27.09
C TRP A 18 -5.25 -2.27 26.68
N GLU A 19 -5.17 -1.99 25.39
CA GLU A 19 -4.50 -0.78 24.95
C GLU A 19 -5.47 0.40 24.84
N PRO A 20 -6.52 0.41 23.99
CA PRO A 20 -7.31 1.63 23.81
C PRO A 20 -8.31 1.89 24.95
N HIS A 21 -8.99 0.87 25.48
CA HIS A 21 -10.12 1.10 26.41
C HIS A 21 -9.68 1.54 27.81
N GLN A 22 -8.60 0.98 28.37
CA GLN A 22 -8.07 1.42 29.67
C GLN A 22 -7.39 2.80 29.58
N LEU A 23 -6.62 3.02 28.50
CA LEU A 23 -6.10 4.35 28.17
C LEU A 23 -7.25 5.36 28.07
N MET A 24 -8.34 5.03 27.36
CA MET A 24 -9.45 5.96 27.12
C MET A 24 -10.32 6.26 28.34
N HIS A 25 -10.64 5.27 29.17
CA HIS A 25 -11.47 5.51 30.35
C HIS A 25 -10.75 6.32 31.44
N HIS A 26 -9.43 6.14 31.59
CA HIS A 26 -8.60 6.95 32.48
C HIS A 26 -8.30 8.33 31.88
N ALA A 27 -7.92 8.39 30.60
CA ALA A 27 -7.67 9.62 29.83
C ALA A 27 -8.79 10.65 29.84
N MET A 28 -10.04 10.22 29.62
CA MET A 28 -11.19 11.13 29.46
C MET A 28 -11.61 11.81 30.78
N LYS A 29 -11.13 11.33 31.93
CA LYS A 29 -11.49 11.85 33.25
C LYS A 29 -10.40 12.67 33.91
N GLU A 30 -9.19 12.70 33.36
CA GLU A 30 -8.09 13.47 33.93
C GLU A 30 -7.97 14.87 33.32
N PRO A 31 -7.77 15.92 34.15
CA PRO A 31 -7.56 17.27 33.64
C PRO A 31 -6.29 17.32 32.80
N THR A 32 -6.36 17.92 31.61
CA THR A 32 -5.20 18.21 30.78
C THR A 32 -4.24 19.13 31.53
N PHE A 33 -3.10 18.60 31.96
CA PHE A 33 -2.03 19.42 32.55
C PHE A 33 -1.24 20.14 31.45
N ASN A 34 -1.24 21.48 31.51
CA ASN A 34 -0.41 22.34 30.65
C ASN A 34 0.95 22.58 31.31
N PHE A 35 1.96 21.81 30.93
CA PHE A 35 3.35 22.04 31.31
C PHE A 35 4.14 22.54 30.09
N GLN A 36 4.15 23.84 29.85
CA GLN A 36 4.84 24.40 28.67
C GLN A 36 5.80 25.56 28.99
N ARG A 37 6.39 25.63 30.20
CA ARG A 37 7.36 26.70 30.49
C ARG A 37 8.72 26.32 31.08
N ASP A 38 8.87 25.23 31.84
CA ASP A 38 10.10 25.06 32.66
C ASP A 38 10.85 23.72 32.54
N LEU A 39 10.67 22.92 31.47
CA LEU A 39 11.33 21.60 31.36
C LEU A 39 12.52 21.51 30.40
N PHE A 40 12.88 22.59 29.70
CA PHE A 40 13.97 22.56 28.74
C PHE A 40 15.25 23.19 29.30
N GLU A 41 16.08 22.37 29.94
CA GLU A 41 17.53 22.56 29.78
C GLU A 41 17.91 22.02 28.40
N ARG A 42 18.61 22.81 27.57
CA ARG A 42 18.93 22.46 26.18
C ARG A 42 19.72 21.14 26.01
N ASP A 43 20.25 20.58 27.09
CA ASP A 43 21.12 19.40 27.12
C ASP A 43 20.52 18.18 27.86
N SER A 44 19.22 18.17 28.21
CA SER A 44 18.59 17.04 28.91
C SER A 44 18.21 15.89 27.98
N ASP A 45 18.54 14.65 28.35
CA ASP A 45 18.13 13.43 27.63
C ASP A 45 16.59 13.38 27.41
N PRO A 46 16.09 13.06 26.20
CA PRO A 46 14.66 13.03 25.90
C PRO A 46 13.85 12.11 26.83
N CYS A 47 14.42 10.98 27.27
CA CYS A 47 13.76 10.05 28.17
C CYS A 47 13.67 10.61 29.60
N LYS A 48 14.64 11.44 30.02
CA LYS A 48 14.56 12.18 31.28
C LYS A 48 13.45 13.24 31.27
N VAL A 49 13.21 13.87 30.11
CA VAL A 49 12.08 14.78 29.92
C VAL A 49 10.76 14.03 30.08
N LEU A 50 10.63 12.84 29.48
CA LEU A 50 9.45 11.98 29.66
C LEU A 50 9.24 11.57 31.11
N ALA A 51 10.29 11.13 31.80
CA ALA A 51 10.22 10.75 33.21
C ALA A 51 9.79 11.91 34.10
N THR A 52 10.24 13.13 33.80
CA THR A 52 9.84 14.34 34.53
C THR A 52 8.38 14.67 34.28
N ALA A 53 7.93 14.59 33.02
CA ALA A 53 6.52 14.80 32.67
C ALA A 53 5.60 13.75 33.32
N TYR A 54 6.01 12.48 33.35
CA TYR A 54 5.30 11.39 34.01
C TYR A 54 5.16 11.64 35.53
N LYS A 55 6.24 12.03 36.22
CA LYS A 55 6.21 12.39 37.64
C LYS A 55 5.35 13.62 37.91
N ALA A 56 5.44 14.64 37.06
CA ALA A 56 4.67 15.87 37.19
C ALA A 56 3.15 15.63 37.01
N ALA A 57 2.77 14.66 36.17
CA ALA A 57 1.40 14.18 36.05
C ALA A 57 0.93 13.30 37.23
N GLY A 58 1.81 13.03 38.21
CA GLY A 58 1.51 12.15 39.35
C GLY A 58 1.47 10.66 38.99
N GLY A 59 2.03 10.28 37.84
CA GLY A 59 1.94 8.92 37.30
C GLY A 59 2.55 7.86 38.21
N LYS A 60 1.84 6.74 38.33
CA LYS A 60 2.27 5.51 39.01
C LYS A 60 2.00 4.32 38.11
N LEU A 61 2.68 3.21 38.36
CA LEU A 61 2.41 1.95 37.66
C LEU A 61 0.91 1.61 37.75
N GLY A 62 0.28 1.36 36.60
CA GLY A 62 -1.16 1.18 36.45
C GLY A 62 -1.94 2.42 36.02
N ASP A 63 -1.34 3.62 36.07
CA ASP A 63 -1.93 4.85 35.55
C ASP A 63 -1.62 5.03 34.06
N ALA A 64 -2.47 5.75 33.34
CA ALA A 64 -2.29 6.04 31.92
C ALA A 64 -2.30 7.56 31.65
N PRO A 65 -1.39 8.35 32.27
CA PRO A 65 -1.45 9.80 32.25
C PRO A 65 -1.24 10.34 30.84
N ILE A 66 -2.14 11.21 30.38
CA ILE A 66 -1.94 11.96 29.14
C ILE A 66 -1.16 13.23 29.45
N VAL A 67 0.04 13.37 28.88
CA VAL A 67 0.90 14.53 29.10
C VAL A 67 0.96 15.42 27.87
N ASN A 68 1.05 16.74 28.07
CA ASN A 68 1.19 17.69 26.97
C ASN A 68 2.66 17.75 26.51
N VAL A 69 3.19 16.62 26.07
CA VAL A 69 4.55 16.47 25.55
C VAL A 69 4.46 16.19 24.06
N LYS A 70 5.22 16.93 23.27
CA LYS A 70 5.25 16.81 21.82
C LYS A 70 5.64 15.38 21.38
N PRO A 71 4.94 14.79 20.39
CA PRO A 71 5.30 13.51 19.77
C PRO A 71 6.78 13.38 19.42
N SER A 72 7.40 14.44 18.89
CA SER A 72 8.84 14.46 18.54
C SER A 72 9.76 14.14 19.72
N ILE A 73 9.40 14.52 20.95
CA ILE A 73 10.18 14.23 22.17
C ILE A 73 10.01 12.76 22.57
N GLY A 74 8.77 12.25 22.51
CA GLY A 74 8.50 10.84 22.74
C GLY A 74 9.28 9.94 21.77
N LEU A 75 9.23 10.28 20.49
CA LEU A 75 9.98 9.60 19.44
C LEU A 75 11.50 9.69 19.66
N ALA A 76 12.01 10.86 20.07
CA ALA A 76 13.43 11.04 20.37
C ALA A 76 13.90 10.15 21.53
N CYS A 77 13.07 9.93 22.56
CA CYS A 77 13.37 8.98 23.62
C CYS A 77 13.39 7.53 23.10
N LEU A 78 12.39 7.12 22.32
CA LEU A 78 12.38 5.76 21.77
C LEU A 78 13.58 5.50 20.84
N LYS A 79 13.98 6.51 20.04
CA LYS A 79 15.17 6.44 19.17
C LYS A 79 16.50 6.54 19.92
N SER A 80 16.53 6.99 21.16
CA SER A 80 17.76 6.98 21.97
C SER A 80 18.05 5.62 22.60
N VAL A 81 17.12 4.66 22.50
CA VAL A 81 17.30 3.29 22.97
C VAL A 81 18.34 2.56 22.12
N PRO A 82 19.44 2.07 22.71
CA PRO A 82 20.52 1.44 21.96
C PRO A 82 20.08 0.07 21.41
N LEU A 83 20.51 -0.24 20.19
CA LEU A 83 20.22 -1.52 19.51
C LEU A 83 20.90 -2.70 20.24
N ASP A 84 20.14 -3.72 20.65
CA ASP A 84 20.67 -4.98 21.22
C ASP A 84 20.63 -6.10 20.17
N LYS A 85 21.55 -6.01 19.21
CA LYS A 85 21.70 -6.94 18.09
C LYS A 85 21.72 -8.42 18.52
N THR A 86 22.29 -8.73 19.70
CA THR A 86 22.39 -10.12 20.18
C THR A 86 21.01 -10.66 20.57
N ARG A 87 20.25 -9.90 21.36
CA ARG A 87 18.91 -10.30 21.77
C ARG A 87 17.91 -10.21 20.63
N ASP A 88 18.06 -9.25 19.73
CA ASP A 88 17.19 -9.08 18.56
C ASP A 88 17.32 -10.26 17.59
N LEU A 89 18.53 -10.76 17.33
CA LEU A 89 18.73 -11.98 16.53
C LEU A 89 18.12 -13.20 17.22
N ALA A 90 18.30 -13.32 18.55
CA ALA A 90 17.69 -14.38 19.33
C ALA A 90 16.16 -14.27 19.33
N LEU A 91 15.59 -13.07 19.29
CA LEU A 91 14.15 -12.84 19.23
C LEU A 91 13.57 -13.36 17.91
N LEU A 92 14.20 -13.04 16.77
CA LEU A 92 13.76 -13.53 15.46
C LEU A 92 13.77 -15.06 15.37
N GLU A 93 14.79 -15.71 15.96
CA GLU A 93 14.85 -17.17 16.06
C GLU A 93 13.78 -17.73 17.00
N TYR A 94 13.51 -17.02 18.10
CA TYR A 94 12.52 -17.42 19.08
C TYR A 94 11.08 -17.33 18.56
N ILE A 95 10.72 -16.29 17.81
CA ILE A 95 9.36 -16.10 17.26
C ILE A 95 9.12 -16.92 15.99
N GLY A 96 10.17 -17.34 15.28
CA GLY A 96 10.09 -18.07 14.01
C GLY A 96 9.16 -19.29 14.06
N PRO A 97 9.33 -20.24 15.01
CA PRO A 97 8.45 -21.38 15.17
C PRO A 97 6.97 -21.03 15.42
N TYR A 98 6.69 -19.93 16.12
CA TYR A 98 5.32 -19.47 16.35
C TYR A 98 4.69 -18.96 15.05
N VAL A 99 5.43 -18.18 14.26
CA VAL A 99 4.98 -17.67 12.96
C VAL A 99 4.63 -18.82 12.00
N GLN A 100 5.31 -19.95 12.08
CA GLN A 100 4.99 -21.13 11.24
C GLN A 100 3.58 -21.69 11.46
N PHE A 101 2.92 -21.40 12.59
CA PHE A 101 1.53 -21.76 12.84
C PHE A 101 0.52 -20.83 12.16
N GLN A 102 0.93 -19.68 11.63
CA GLN A 102 0.04 -18.81 10.86
C GLN A 102 -0.50 -19.55 9.64
N SER A 103 -1.83 -19.63 9.51
CA SER A 103 -2.50 -20.54 8.57
C SER A 103 -2.54 -20.06 7.12
N THR A 104 -2.02 -18.85 6.82
CA THR A 104 -2.25 -18.16 5.55
C THR A 104 -0.98 -17.63 4.88
N LEU A 105 0.21 -18.02 5.32
CA LEU A 105 1.49 -17.41 4.88
C LEU A 105 1.68 -17.41 3.35
N GLU A 106 1.51 -18.56 2.70
CA GLU A 106 1.75 -18.74 1.26
C GLU A 106 0.65 -18.06 0.42
N VAL A 107 -0.60 -18.16 0.87
CA VAL A 107 -1.73 -17.48 0.22
C VAL A 107 -1.61 -15.96 0.36
N LEU A 108 -1.16 -15.45 1.51
CA LEU A 108 -0.98 -14.02 1.74
C LEU A 108 0.14 -13.44 0.89
N ALA A 109 1.22 -14.20 0.64
CA ALA A 109 2.30 -13.76 -0.24
C ALA A 109 1.81 -13.60 -1.70
N ASN A 110 0.87 -14.44 -2.14
CA ASN A 110 0.29 -14.41 -3.49
C ASN A 110 -1.24 -14.52 -3.43
N PRO A 111 -1.94 -13.46 -2.98
CA PRO A 111 -3.36 -13.58 -2.69
C PRO A 111 -4.20 -13.57 -3.97
N PRO A 112 -5.41 -14.18 -3.92
CA PRO A 112 -6.30 -14.19 -5.06
C PRO A 112 -6.80 -12.77 -5.39
N ALA A 113 -7.35 -12.61 -6.59
CA ALA A 113 -7.84 -11.31 -7.07
C ALA A 113 -8.91 -10.68 -6.16
N GLU A 114 -9.64 -11.47 -5.37
CA GLU A 114 -10.68 -10.99 -4.45
C GLU A 114 -10.14 -10.42 -3.12
N TYR A 115 -8.85 -10.61 -2.81
CA TYR A 115 -8.25 -10.00 -1.62
C TYR A 115 -8.14 -8.49 -1.78
N LEU A 116 -8.53 -7.75 -0.74
CA LEU A 116 -8.78 -6.31 -0.82
C LEU A 116 -7.54 -5.45 -0.52
N PHE A 117 -6.43 -6.07 -0.15
CA PHE A 117 -5.16 -5.44 0.20
C PHE A 117 -3.99 -6.01 -0.62
N PRO A 118 -2.82 -5.32 -0.62
CA PRO A 118 -1.57 -5.88 -1.12
C PRO A 118 -1.23 -7.23 -0.45
N GLY A 119 -0.69 -8.18 -1.22
CA GLY A 119 -0.14 -9.41 -0.64
C GLY A 119 1.18 -9.15 0.08
N VAL A 120 1.48 -9.96 1.11
CA VAL A 120 2.65 -9.79 1.98
C VAL A 120 3.40 -11.11 2.19
N ASP A 121 4.71 -11.10 1.89
CA ASP A 121 5.61 -12.22 2.21
C ASP A 121 6.19 -12.06 3.63
N VAL A 122 5.48 -12.62 4.60
CA VAL A 122 5.84 -12.55 6.02
C VAL A 122 7.18 -13.23 6.31
N LEU A 123 7.42 -14.41 5.75
CA LEU A 123 8.65 -15.17 6.00
C LEU A 123 9.85 -14.50 5.35
N GLY A 124 9.70 -14.02 4.10
CA GLY A 124 10.69 -13.18 3.44
C GLY A 124 10.96 -11.90 4.22
N GLY A 125 9.95 -11.32 4.85
CA GLY A 125 10.08 -10.10 5.66
C GLY A 125 10.89 -10.29 6.91
N LEU A 126 10.62 -11.35 7.67
CA LEU A 126 11.43 -11.69 8.84
C LEU A 126 12.88 -12.02 8.44
N ALA A 127 13.08 -12.71 7.30
CA ALA A 127 14.42 -13.00 6.78
C ALA A 127 15.18 -11.72 6.37
N ALA A 128 14.51 -10.78 5.71
CA ALA A 128 15.09 -9.49 5.33
C ALA A 128 15.45 -8.64 6.54
N ILE A 129 14.59 -8.62 7.56
CA ILE A 129 14.87 -7.95 8.84
C ILE A 129 16.08 -8.58 9.52
N LYS A 130 16.15 -9.92 9.59
CA LYS A 130 17.31 -10.65 10.14
C LYS A 130 18.60 -10.26 9.42
N LYS A 131 18.57 -10.23 8.09
CA LYS A 131 19.73 -9.85 7.27
C LYS A 131 20.15 -8.40 7.52
N LYS A 132 19.21 -7.44 7.48
CA LYS A 132 19.50 -6.02 7.73
C LYS A 132 20.09 -5.80 9.13
N LEU A 133 19.62 -6.55 10.14
CA LEU A 133 20.18 -6.52 11.48
C LEU A 133 21.61 -7.10 11.53
N GLN A 134 21.87 -8.20 10.83
CA GLN A 134 23.22 -8.78 10.70
C GLN A 134 24.20 -7.81 10.02
N ASP A 135 23.73 -7.04 9.04
CA ASP A 135 24.50 -6.04 8.28
C ASP A 135 24.61 -4.67 8.97
N ASP A 136 24.21 -4.54 10.24
CA ASP A 136 24.26 -3.30 11.03
C ASP A 136 23.46 -2.13 10.41
N GLY A 137 22.33 -2.44 9.78
CA GLY A 137 21.52 -1.47 9.03
C GLY A 137 20.43 -0.73 9.82
N TYR A 138 20.39 -0.84 11.15
CA TYR A 138 19.43 -0.14 12.02
C TYR A 138 20.15 0.85 12.94
N ASP A 139 19.63 2.07 13.04
CA ASP A 139 20.23 3.15 13.83
C ASP A 139 19.86 3.06 15.33
N SER A 140 18.69 2.48 15.64
CA SER A 140 18.18 2.35 17.01
C SER A 140 17.36 1.07 17.20
N GLN A 141 17.14 0.70 18.47
CA GLN A 141 16.24 -0.39 18.85
C GLN A 141 14.81 -0.15 18.34
N TYR A 142 14.35 1.10 18.39
CA TYR A 142 13.04 1.51 17.88
C TYR A 142 12.88 1.20 16.38
N ASP A 143 13.89 1.51 15.56
CA ASP A 143 13.82 1.27 14.11
C ASP A 143 13.73 -0.22 13.78
N PHE A 144 14.42 -1.08 14.55
CA PHE A 144 14.29 -2.53 14.45
C PHE A 144 12.89 -3.02 14.85
N MET A 145 12.37 -2.55 16.00
CA MET A 145 11.05 -2.97 16.50
C MET A 145 9.90 -2.50 15.60
N VAL A 146 10.00 -1.30 15.02
CA VAL A 146 9.07 -0.80 14.00
C VAL A 146 9.09 -1.68 12.76
N ALA A 147 10.28 -2.06 12.28
CA ALA A 147 10.40 -2.95 11.12
C ALA A 147 9.77 -4.33 11.39
N LEU A 148 10.03 -4.91 12.57
CA LEU A 148 9.44 -6.17 13.00
C LEU A 148 7.91 -6.09 13.05
N ARG A 149 7.36 -5.09 13.75
CA ARG A 149 5.91 -4.90 13.89
C ARG A 149 5.22 -4.65 12.55
N SER A 150 5.89 -3.97 11.62
CA SER A 150 5.34 -3.64 10.30
C SER A 150 5.02 -4.87 9.46
N VAL A 151 5.79 -5.97 9.58
CA VAL A 151 5.50 -7.22 8.85
C VAL A 151 4.18 -7.85 9.30
N PHE A 152 3.93 -7.87 10.61
CA PHE A 152 2.67 -8.37 11.16
C PHE A 152 1.51 -7.47 10.77
N ALA A 153 1.66 -6.15 10.94
CA ALA A 153 0.61 -5.19 10.61
C ALA A 153 0.21 -5.22 9.12
N ALA A 154 1.18 -5.37 8.22
CA ALA A 154 0.93 -5.43 6.77
C ALA A 154 0.04 -6.63 6.36
N SER A 155 -0.07 -7.66 7.19
CA SER A 155 -0.86 -8.87 6.90
C SER A 155 -2.38 -8.64 6.97
N ASN A 156 -2.83 -7.52 7.54
CA ASN A 156 -4.25 -7.20 7.78
C ASN A 156 -5.02 -8.38 8.38
N ASP A 157 -4.42 -9.10 9.32
CA ASP A 157 -5.03 -10.23 10.00
C ASP A 157 -5.06 -9.93 11.50
N ASN A 158 -6.25 -9.66 12.02
CA ASN A 158 -6.43 -9.31 13.43
C ASN A 158 -6.16 -10.48 14.41
N HIS A 159 -5.96 -11.71 13.90
CA HIS A 159 -5.46 -12.85 14.65
C HIS A 159 -3.93 -13.04 14.56
N PHE A 160 -3.22 -12.29 13.72
CA PHE A 160 -1.78 -12.44 13.51
C PHE A 160 -1.02 -11.19 13.96
N ASP A 161 -0.29 -11.31 15.07
CA ASP A 161 0.33 -10.14 15.68
C ASP A 161 1.47 -10.46 16.65
N TYR A 162 2.48 -9.57 16.72
CA TYR A 162 3.52 -9.58 17.75
C TYR A 162 3.78 -8.14 18.21
N PRO A 163 3.39 -7.73 19.43
CA PRO A 163 3.60 -6.38 19.94
C PRO A 163 4.93 -6.27 20.71
N PRO A 164 5.97 -5.62 20.15
CA PRO A 164 7.22 -5.45 20.88
C PRO A 164 7.01 -4.58 22.13
N ALA A 165 7.65 -4.94 23.25
CA ALA A 165 7.46 -4.23 24.50
C ALA A 165 7.83 -2.74 24.40
N LEU A 166 8.87 -2.40 23.63
CA LEU A 166 9.30 -1.01 23.42
C LEU A 166 8.19 -0.14 22.81
N LEU A 167 7.43 -0.67 21.85
CA LEU A 167 6.34 0.06 21.19
C LEU A 167 5.10 0.20 22.08
N ASN A 168 5.08 -0.51 23.22
CA ASN A 168 4.02 -0.48 24.23
C ASN A 168 4.44 0.29 25.50
N THR A 169 5.35 1.27 25.35
CA THR A 169 5.79 2.15 26.45
C THR A 169 5.04 3.48 26.44
N ILE A 170 4.91 4.09 25.26
CA ILE A 170 4.12 5.30 25.00
C ILE A 170 3.30 5.14 23.71
N GLN A 171 2.17 5.83 23.63
CA GLN A 171 1.36 5.96 22.41
C GLN A 171 1.22 7.43 22.04
N PHE A 172 1.06 7.73 20.75
CA PHE A 172 0.82 9.09 20.30
C PHE A 172 -0.68 9.40 20.32
N VAL A 173 -1.05 10.61 20.74
CA VAL A 173 -2.45 11.03 20.90
C VAL A 173 -2.75 12.32 20.13
N ARG A 174 -3.90 12.32 19.47
CA ARG A 174 -4.46 13.42 18.68
C ARG A 174 -5.64 14.03 19.44
N ARG A 175 -5.33 14.83 20.46
CA ARG A 175 -6.26 15.24 21.54
C ARG A 175 -7.57 15.88 21.07
N ASP A 176 -7.57 16.49 19.88
CA ASP A 176 -8.69 17.23 19.32
C ASP A 176 -9.17 16.68 17.97
N LEU A 177 -8.77 15.46 17.59
CA LEU A 177 -9.07 14.82 16.30
C LEU A 177 -9.99 13.60 16.49
N ASP A 178 -11.27 13.88 16.73
CA ASP A 178 -12.36 12.91 16.73
C ASP A 178 -13.40 13.28 15.67
N PHE A 179 -13.83 12.31 14.88
CA PHE A 179 -14.63 12.52 13.68
C PHE A 179 -15.96 11.77 13.72
N LEU A 180 -16.90 12.23 12.90
CA LEU A 180 -18.11 11.52 12.52
C LEU A 180 -18.24 11.51 11.00
N SER A 181 -18.55 10.35 10.42
CA SER A 181 -18.93 10.20 9.03
C SER A 181 -20.45 10.24 8.91
N LEU A 182 -21.01 11.34 8.42
CA LEU A 182 -22.44 11.62 8.44
C LEU A 182 -23.01 11.80 7.04
N SER A 183 -24.02 11.00 6.73
CA SER A 183 -24.89 11.19 5.57
C SER A 183 -26.15 11.97 5.98
N ARG A 184 -26.64 12.81 5.08
CA ARG A 184 -27.87 13.58 5.26
C ARG A 184 -29.13 12.70 5.40
N ASP A 185 -29.12 11.52 4.78
CA ASP A 185 -30.30 10.65 4.69
C ASP A 185 -30.00 9.14 4.72
N GLY A 186 -28.72 8.78 4.78
CA GLY A 186 -28.24 7.41 4.87
C GLY A 186 -27.99 6.74 3.51
N TRP A 187 -28.30 7.42 2.40
CA TRP A 187 -28.05 6.91 1.04
C TRP A 187 -27.05 7.77 0.26
N HIS A 188 -27.01 9.07 0.53
CA HIS A 188 -25.99 9.94 -0.07
C HIS A 188 -24.65 9.74 0.61
N THR A 189 -23.59 9.91 -0.18
CA THR A 189 -22.20 9.85 0.27
C THR A 189 -22.00 10.74 1.51
N PRO A 190 -21.39 10.22 2.59
CA PRO A 190 -21.26 10.96 3.84
C PRO A 190 -20.15 12.01 3.74
N GLU A 191 -20.23 13.00 4.63
CA GLU A 191 -19.19 13.99 4.86
C GLU A 191 -18.62 13.81 6.26
N ILE A 192 -17.37 14.23 6.44
CA ILE A 192 -16.65 14.09 7.72
C ILE A 192 -16.78 15.38 8.52
N TYR A 193 -17.23 15.25 9.76
CA TYR A 193 -17.40 16.36 10.71
C TYR A 193 -16.59 16.11 11.97
N MET A 194 -16.19 17.18 12.65
CA MET A 194 -15.63 17.08 14.00
C MET A 194 -16.73 16.64 14.97
N SER A 195 -16.49 15.54 15.69
CA SER A 195 -17.44 14.96 16.65
C SER A 195 -17.90 15.98 17.69
N LEU A 196 -16.96 16.75 18.24
CA LEU A 196 -17.21 17.79 19.24
C LEU A 196 -18.09 18.94 18.72
N ASP A 197 -17.88 19.38 17.48
CA ASP A 197 -18.67 20.47 16.88
C ASP A 197 -20.11 20.03 16.65
N VAL A 198 -20.31 18.80 16.16
CA VAL A 198 -21.65 18.22 16.01
C VAL A 198 -22.34 18.08 17.38
N ALA A 199 -21.62 17.64 18.41
CA ALA A 199 -22.17 17.51 19.76
C ALA A 199 -22.59 18.87 20.35
N ARG A 200 -21.70 19.88 20.32
CA ARG A 200 -21.96 21.23 20.86
C ARG A 200 -23.01 21.99 20.06
N GLY A 201 -23.02 21.85 18.73
CA GLY A 201 -24.03 22.45 17.87
C GLY A 201 -25.43 21.96 18.21
N ASN A 202 -25.58 20.65 18.47
CA ASN A 202 -26.85 20.07 18.90
C ASN A 202 -27.33 20.52 20.28
N GLN A 203 -26.41 20.92 21.16
CA GLN A 203 -26.73 21.45 22.48
C GLN A 203 -27.04 22.96 22.44
N GLY A 204 -26.98 23.60 21.26
CA GLY A 204 -27.12 25.05 21.12
C GLY A 204 -25.96 25.84 21.73
N ILE A 205 -24.82 25.19 21.98
CA ILE A 205 -23.65 25.78 22.65
C ILE A 205 -22.76 26.53 21.66
N LEU A 206 -22.83 26.21 20.36
CA LEU A 206 -22.04 26.89 19.34
C LEU A 206 -22.70 28.17 18.86
N THR A 207 -21.89 29.20 18.65
CA THR A 207 -22.27 30.44 17.95
C THR A 207 -22.22 30.31 16.43
N TYR A 208 -21.86 29.14 15.91
CA TYR A 208 -21.72 28.84 14.49
C TYR A 208 -22.28 27.45 14.15
N HIS A 209 -22.57 27.22 12.87
CA HIS A 209 -22.97 25.90 12.36
C HIS A 209 -21.73 25.04 12.03
N PRO A 210 -21.63 23.80 12.53
CA PRO A 210 -20.55 22.89 12.18
C PRO A 210 -20.35 22.75 10.67
N SER A 211 -19.12 22.89 10.20
CA SER A 211 -18.74 22.67 8.80
C SER A 211 -18.02 21.33 8.66
N ALA A 212 -18.23 20.67 7.52
CA ALA A 212 -17.44 19.49 7.17
C ALA A 212 -15.95 19.83 7.04
N VAL A 213 -15.10 18.87 7.37
CA VAL A 213 -13.65 18.93 7.19
C VAL A 213 -13.34 18.74 5.70
N SER A 214 -12.48 19.59 5.14
CA SER A 214 -12.01 19.46 3.77
C SER A 214 -10.70 18.69 3.68
N SER A 215 -9.73 19.02 4.53
CA SER A 215 -8.38 18.45 4.50
C SER A 215 -7.65 18.60 5.83
N ILE A 216 -6.64 17.76 6.04
CA ILE A 216 -5.68 17.82 7.14
C ILE A 216 -4.29 17.89 6.51
N ASP A 217 -3.51 18.91 6.86
CA ASP A 217 -2.18 19.19 6.28
C ASP A 217 -2.16 19.21 4.75
N GLY A 218 -3.25 19.69 4.15
CA GLY A 218 -3.42 19.74 2.69
C GLY A 218 -3.86 18.43 2.04
N ILE A 219 -3.90 17.32 2.77
CA ILE A 219 -4.39 16.02 2.28
C ILE A 219 -5.93 15.97 2.41
N PRO A 220 -6.69 15.66 1.34
CA PRO A 220 -8.14 15.51 1.41
C PRO A 220 -8.57 14.55 2.52
N ILE A 221 -9.59 14.92 3.31
CA ILE A 221 -9.95 14.19 4.55
C ILE A 221 -10.21 12.69 4.33
N ASN A 222 -10.87 12.31 3.24
CA ASN A 222 -11.17 10.90 2.96
C ASN A 222 -9.89 10.09 2.71
N GLN A 223 -8.92 10.68 1.99
CA GLN A 223 -7.63 10.06 1.74
C GLN A 223 -6.78 10.00 3.01
N TRP A 224 -6.82 11.04 3.84
CA TRP A 224 -6.13 11.06 5.13
C TRP A 224 -6.66 9.94 6.04
N LEU A 225 -7.98 9.80 6.15
CA LEU A 225 -8.62 8.75 6.95
C LEU A 225 -8.37 7.35 6.37
N GLU A 226 -8.41 7.16 5.06
CA GLU A 226 -8.11 5.85 4.47
C GLU A 226 -6.65 5.43 4.71
N ASN A 227 -5.71 6.38 4.68
CA ASN A 227 -4.31 6.12 5.08
C ASN A 227 -4.16 5.84 6.58
N ASP A 228 -4.96 6.47 7.43
CA ASP A 228 -4.95 6.23 8.87
C ASP A 228 -5.60 4.89 9.24
N ALA A 229 -6.63 4.47 8.50
CA ALA A 229 -7.36 3.22 8.72
C ALA A 229 -6.44 2.00 8.64
N VAL A 230 -5.50 1.98 7.70
CA VAL A 230 -4.54 0.87 7.56
C VAL A 230 -3.49 0.83 8.65
N LEU A 231 -3.30 1.90 9.42
CA LEU A 231 -2.38 1.95 10.55
C LEU A 231 -3.01 1.42 11.86
N ASN A 232 -4.31 1.15 11.84
CA ASN A 232 -5.06 0.71 13.00
C ASN A 232 -4.66 -0.72 13.42
N VAL A 233 -4.30 -0.89 14.70
CA VAL A 233 -3.98 -2.18 15.33
C VAL A 233 -5.09 -3.25 15.21
N ALA A 234 -6.33 -2.85 14.93
CA ALA A 234 -7.44 -3.77 14.70
C ALA A 234 -7.31 -4.57 13.40
N ASN A 235 -6.53 -4.12 12.40
CA ASN A 235 -6.11 -4.90 11.22
C ASN A 235 -7.20 -5.78 10.56
N TYR A 236 -8.39 -5.24 10.27
CA TYR A 236 -9.45 -5.99 9.56
C TYR A 236 -9.06 -6.29 8.09
N GLN A 237 -9.64 -7.34 7.50
CA GLN A 237 -9.40 -7.79 6.11
C GLN A 237 -10.24 -7.04 5.06
N ASP A 238 -10.92 -5.97 5.46
CA ASP A 238 -11.76 -5.14 4.60
C ASP A 238 -11.50 -3.65 4.85
N PRO A 239 -11.20 -2.85 3.81
CA PRO A 239 -10.89 -1.43 3.95
C PRO A 239 -12.08 -0.59 4.44
N ASP A 240 -13.32 -0.99 4.15
CA ASP A 240 -14.51 -0.31 4.65
C ASP A 240 -14.74 -0.60 6.15
N ALA A 241 -14.47 -1.82 6.61
CA ALA A 241 -14.43 -2.16 8.03
C ALA A 241 -13.29 -1.43 8.78
N GLN A 242 -12.08 -1.35 8.21
CA GLN A 242 -10.98 -0.56 8.79
C GLN A 242 -11.35 0.92 8.90
N PHE A 243 -11.99 1.48 7.86
CA PHE A 243 -12.46 2.86 7.87
C PHE A 243 -13.51 3.09 8.96
N ASN A 244 -14.46 2.16 9.13
CA ASN A 244 -15.42 2.21 10.24
C ASN A 244 -14.76 2.15 11.61
N GLY A 245 -13.66 1.40 11.74
CA GLY A 245 -12.87 1.29 12.97
C GLY A 245 -12.29 2.63 13.46
N LEU A 246 -12.18 3.64 12.59
CA LEU A 246 -11.73 4.97 12.98
C LEU A 246 -12.75 5.72 13.84
N PHE A 247 -14.04 5.45 13.67
CA PHE A 247 -15.12 6.21 14.29
C PHE A 247 -15.70 5.50 15.51
N SER A 248 -16.03 6.28 16.53
CA SER A 248 -16.76 5.77 17.70
C SER A 248 -18.25 5.58 17.35
N THR A 249 -18.80 4.41 17.67
CA THR A 249 -20.24 4.12 17.57
C THR A 249 -20.79 3.66 18.91
N ILE A 250 -22.11 3.72 19.10
CA ILE A 250 -22.79 3.26 20.32
C ILE A 250 -22.44 1.80 20.59
N GLN A 251 -22.50 0.95 19.56
CA GLN A 251 -22.16 -0.46 19.68
C GLN A 251 -20.69 -0.67 20.04
N ARG A 252 -19.76 0.06 19.40
CA ARG A 252 -18.32 -0.06 19.67
C ARG A 252 -17.96 0.30 21.10
N VAL A 253 -18.52 1.39 21.62
CA VAL A 253 -18.32 1.82 23.02
C VAL A 253 -18.85 0.77 23.99
N ASN A 254 -20.05 0.24 23.77
CA ASN A 254 -20.61 -0.80 24.63
C ASN A 254 -19.91 -2.17 24.46
N ALA A 255 -19.28 -2.43 23.31
CA ALA A 255 -18.43 -3.61 23.10
C ALA A 255 -17.06 -3.51 23.81
N GLY A 256 -16.78 -2.41 24.53
CA GLY A 256 -15.51 -2.20 25.21
C GLY A 256 -14.38 -1.74 24.27
N SER A 257 -14.73 -1.16 23.13
CA SER A 257 -13.80 -0.63 22.12
C SER A 257 -14.14 0.85 21.81
N SER A 258 -13.33 1.48 20.97
CA SER A 258 -13.42 2.89 20.64
C SER A 258 -12.97 3.17 19.22
N GLY A 259 -13.34 4.34 18.69
CA GLY A 259 -12.77 4.83 17.45
C GLY A 259 -11.28 5.10 17.59
N THR A 260 -10.49 4.68 16.61
CA THR A 260 -9.02 4.75 16.68
C THR A 260 -8.43 6.04 16.12
N SER A 261 -9.24 6.96 15.58
CA SER A 261 -8.72 8.21 15.00
C SER A 261 -7.93 9.06 16.01
N THR A 262 -8.21 8.92 17.30
CA THR A 262 -7.59 9.72 18.36
C THR A 262 -6.19 9.25 18.75
N TYR A 263 -5.84 7.99 18.49
CA TYR A 263 -4.59 7.40 18.96
C TYR A 263 -3.82 6.76 17.83
N SER A 264 -2.49 6.80 17.91
CA SER A 264 -1.65 6.09 16.98
C SER A 264 -0.50 5.42 17.72
N SER A 265 -0.31 4.13 17.43
CA SER A 265 0.91 3.40 17.81
C SER A 265 2.07 3.72 16.86
N TRP A 266 1.84 4.56 15.85
CA TRP A 266 2.81 4.96 14.84
C TRP A 266 3.10 6.45 14.95
N GLU A 267 4.25 6.86 14.44
CA GLU A 267 4.68 8.26 14.46
C GLU A 267 3.65 9.22 13.86
N ILE A 268 3.40 10.33 14.55
CA ILE A 268 2.56 11.45 14.09
C ILE A 268 3.33 12.76 14.26
N PRO A 269 3.04 13.81 13.46
CA PRO A 269 3.64 15.13 13.64
C PRO A 269 3.24 15.77 14.97
N ASP A 270 3.97 16.80 15.40
CA ASP A 270 3.65 17.54 16.62
C ASP A 270 2.30 18.28 16.54
N THR A 271 1.89 18.68 15.33
CA THR A 271 0.66 19.44 15.09
C THR A 271 0.01 19.02 13.79
N TYR A 272 -1.33 19.11 13.72
CA TYR A 272 -2.08 19.01 12.47
C TYR A 272 -2.80 20.33 12.15
N THR A 273 -2.85 20.71 10.87
CA THR A 273 -3.65 21.83 10.36
C THR A 273 -4.92 21.31 9.68
N ILE A 274 -6.06 21.50 10.32
CA ILE A 274 -7.38 21.12 9.84
C ILE A 274 -7.98 22.29 9.04
N LYS A 275 -8.44 22.04 7.81
CA LYS A 275 -9.21 22.99 7.01
C LYS A 275 -10.66 22.53 6.88
N PHE A 276 -11.59 23.48 6.94
CA PHE A 276 -13.02 23.25 6.84
C PHE A 276 -13.57 23.79 5.51
N ARG A 277 -14.69 23.23 5.03
CA ARG A 277 -15.32 23.64 3.77
C ARG A 277 -15.84 25.08 3.76
N ASN A 278 -16.16 25.64 4.92
CA ASN A 278 -16.52 27.06 5.05
C ASN A 278 -15.31 28.01 4.96
N GLY A 279 -14.09 27.49 4.73
CA GLY A 279 -12.86 28.27 4.59
C GLY A 279 -12.11 28.52 5.91
N SER A 280 -12.68 28.15 7.06
CA SER A 280 -11.96 28.26 8.34
C SER A 280 -10.88 27.18 8.47
N SER A 281 -9.94 27.40 9.39
CA SER A 281 -8.89 26.43 9.71
C SER A 281 -8.58 26.42 11.21
N ARG A 282 -8.16 25.28 11.72
CA ARG A 282 -7.73 25.08 13.12
C ARG A 282 -6.42 24.30 13.14
N VAL A 283 -5.48 24.72 13.98
CA VAL A 283 -4.29 23.92 14.31
C VAL A 283 -4.58 23.16 15.61
N VAL A 284 -4.22 21.89 15.65
CA VAL A 284 -4.34 21.04 16.84
C VAL A 284 -2.97 20.52 17.25
N ASP A 285 -2.68 20.60 18.54
CA ASP A 285 -1.46 20.06 19.14
C ASP A 285 -1.65 18.59 19.48
N ASN A 286 -0.71 17.76 19.04
CA ASN A 286 -0.65 16.36 19.39
C ASN A 286 0.21 16.17 20.65
N GLY A 287 0.01 15.04 21.31
CA GLY A 287 0.75 14.69 22.52
C GLY A 287 1.14 13.23 22.56
N ILE A 288 1.52 12.77 23.75
CA ILE A 288 1.75 11.37 24.05
C ILE A 288 0.92 10.95 25.27
N VAL A 289 0.73 9.64 25.38
CA VAL A 289 0.14 8.99 26.56
C VAL A 289 1.03 7.81 26.95
N PHE A 290 1.21 7.60 28.25
CA PHE A 290 1.97 6.46 28.76
C PHE A 290 1.07 5.24 28.88
N TYR A 291 1.57 4.07 28.51
CA TYR A 291 0.84 2.83 28.74
C TYR A 291 0.77 2.49 30.23
N PRO A 292 -0.32 1.87 30.72
CA PRO A 292 -0.46 1.48 32.13
C PRO A 292 0.66 0.57 32.66
N THR A 293 1.30 -0.18 31.75
CA THR A 293 2.41 -1.10 32.02
C THR A 293 3.77 -0.42 32.07
N ALA A 294 3.87 0.87 31.76
CA ALA A 294 5.14 1.57 31.58
C ALA A 294 5.42 2.57 32.72
N ASP A 295 6.21 2.17 33.71
CA ASP A 295 6.65 3.05 34.80
C ASP A 295 7.90 3.86 34.44
N PHE A 296 7.70 5.13 34.08
CA PHE A 296 8.80 6.07 33.77
C PHE A 296 9.40 6.75 35.01
N SER A 297 9.03 6.38 36.24
CA SER A 297 9.48 7.05 37.46
C SER A 297 11.00 6.96 37.72
N LYS A 298 11.69 5.98 37.15
CA LYS A 298 13.14 5.75 37.34
C LYS A 298 13.95 5.79 36.04
N ILE A 299 13.41 6.39 34.99
CA ILE A 299 14.06 6.47 33.68
C ILE A 299 14.84 7.78 33.56
N GLU A 300 16.12 7.69 33.20
CA GLU A 300 16.96 8.86 32.93
C GLU A 300 17.59 8.87 31.54
N SER A 301 17.59 7.73 30.85
CA SER A 301 18.19 7.54 29.52
C SER A 301 17.46 6.49 28.69
N GLY A 302 17.76 6.43 27.38
CA GLY A 302 17.29 5.37 26.50
C GLY A 302 17.75 3.97 26.92
N GLU A 303 18.91 3.85 27.59
CA GLU A 303 19.38 2.56 28.09
C GLU A 303 18.61 2.08 29.32
N ASP A 304 18.09 3.01 30.14
CA ASP A 304 17.17 2.66 31.23
C ASP A 304 15.83 2.17 30.69
N VAL A 305 15.34 2.75 29.58
CA VAL A 305 14.15 2.28 28.86
C VAL A 305 14.36 0.84 28.39
N HIS A 306 15.50 0.56 27.73
CA HIS A 306 15.84 -0.79 27.28
C HIS A 306 15.81 -1.82 28.42
N LYS A 307 16.54 -1.51 29.52
CA LYS A 307 16.66 -2.40 30.67
C LYS A 307 15.35 -2.61 31.43
N SER A 308 14.50 -1.58 31.49
CA SER A 308 13.26 -1.62 32.29
C SER A 308 12.10 -2.27 31.55
N PHE A 309 12.03 -2.13 30.22
CA PHE A 309 10.85 -2.52 29.46
C PHE A 309 11.09 -3.68 28.48
N GLU A 310 12.30 -3.88 27.98
CA GLU A 310 12.57 -4.94 26.99
C GLU A 310 13.34 -6.13 27.57
N VAL A 311 14.24 -5.90 28.53
CA VAL A 311 15.10 -6.96 29.08
C VAL A 311 14.39 -7.72 30.21
N PRO A 312 14.20 -9.05 30.11
CA PRO A 312 13.62 -9.82 31.19
C PRO A 312 14.49 -9.79 32.46
N SER A 313 13.89 -9.46 33.61
CA SER A 313 14.58 -9.47 34.91
C SER A 313 14.53 -10.86 35.56
N LYS A 314 15.62 -11.28 36.23
CA LYS A 314 15.68 -12.57 36.96
C LYS A 314 14.74 -12.64 38.18
N SER A 315 14.11 -11.53 38.59
CA SER A 315 13.35 -11.42 39.84
C SER A 315 11.86 -11.11 39.67
N SER A 316 11.31 -11.04 38.46
CA SER A 316 9.89 -10.69 38.26
C SER A 316 9.10 -11.86 37.71
N SER A 317 8.84 -12.85 38.56
CA SER A 317 7.71 -13.78 38.42
C SER A 317 6.44 -13.17 39.04
N SER A 318 6.17 -11.89 38.83
CA SER A 318 4.91 -11.28 39.23
C SER A 318 3.97 -11.29 38.03
N GLU A 319 3.05 -12.25 38.02
CA GLU A 319 1.77 -12.06 37.33
C GLU A 319 1.15 -10.77 37.90
N ASP A 320 1.14 -9.70 37.11
CA ASP A 320 0.63 -8.42 37.54
C ASP A 320 -0.88 -8.51 37.82
N LYS A 321 -1.22 -8.35 39.09
CA LYS A 321 -2.60 -8.25 39.57
C LYS A 321 -3.11 -6.83 39.32
N PHE A 322 -3.54 -6.57 38.10
CA PHE A 322 -4.32 -5.37 37.81
C PHE A 322 -5.69 -5.45 38.51
N ARG A 323 -6.00 -4.45 39.32
CA ARG A 323 -7.26 -4.34 40.06
C ARG A 323 -8.00 -3.09 39.61
N ILE A 324 -8.97 -3.26 38.71
CA ILE A 324 -9.88 -2.18 38.31
C ILE A 324 -11.13 -2.25 39.17
N LYS A 325 -11.54 -1.11 39.73
CA LYS A 325 -12.80 -0.98 40.47
C LYS A 325 -13.97 -1.04 39.49
N ARG A 326 -14.78 -2.08 39.65
CA ARG A 326 -16.04 -2.32 38.92
C ARG A 326 -17.05 -1.21 39.23
N SER A 327 -17.62 -0.59 38.21
CA SER A 327 -18.93 0.07 38.29
C SER A 327 -19.96 -1.02 38.04
N SER A 328 -20.42 -1.69 39.08
CA SER A 328 -21.56 -2.60 39.00
C SER A 328 -22.86 -1.81 38.81
N ASP A 329 -23.82 -2.43 38.11
CA ASP A 329 -25.27 -2.18 38.18
C ASP A 329 -25.99 -1.43 37.04
N SER A 330 -25.43 -1.24 35.83
CA SER A 330 -26.31 -0.88 34.70
C SER A 330 -26.91 -2.14 34.05
N LYS A 331 -28.22 -2.35 34.25
CA LYS A 331 -29.03 -3.37 33.55
C LYS A 331 -29.27 -3.08 32.06
N SER A 332 -28.68 -2.01 31.53
CA SER A 332 -28.93 -1.47 30.20
C SER A 332 -27.63 -0.90 29.61
N PHE A 333 -27.44 -1.04 28.30
CA PHE A 333 -26.31 -0.46 27.57
C PHE A 333 -26.56 1.02 27.28
N ARG A 334 -25.50 1.82 27.30
CA ARG A 334 -25.64 3.26 27.01
C ARG A 334 -26.12 3.46 25.57
N GLY A 335 -27.23 4.16 25.39
CA GLY A 335 -27.79 4.44 24.06
C GLY A 335 -28.60 3.29 23.44
N PHE A 336 -28.83 2.22 24.20
CA PHE A 336 -29.79 1.16 23.86
C PHE A 336 -31.10 1.35 24.63
N PRO A 337 -32.23 0.84 24.11
CA PRO A 337 -33.45 0.76 24.90
C PRO A 337 -33.31 -0.29 26.03
N GLU A 338 -34.30 -0.36 26.91
CA GLU A 338 -34.32 -1.40 27.94
C GLU A 338 -34.43 -2.81 27.31
N PRO A 339 -33.57 -3.76 27.70
CA PRO A 339 -33.60 -5.11 27.14
C PRO A 339 -34.78 -5.92 27.68
N VAL A 340 -35.35 -6.76 26.81
CA VAL A 340 -36.31 -7.81 27.20
C VAL A 340 -35.58 -8.91 27.98
N GLU A 341 -34.43 -9.33 27.46
CA GLU A 341 -33.52 -10.29 28.09
C GLU A 341 -32.09 -9.84 27.82
N ILE A 342 -31.19 -10.04 28.79
CA ILE A 342 -29.78 -9.66 28.67
C ILE A 342 -28.90 -10.67 29.40
N HIS A 343 -27.77 -11.00 28.77
CA HIS A 343 -26.70 -11.77 29.37
C HIS A 343 -26.02 -10.96 30.49
N LYS A 344 -25.77 -11.53 31.67
CA LYS A 344 -25.20 -10.82 32.84
C LYS A 344 -23.88 -10.11 32.57
N LEU A 345 -23.10 -10.63 31.61
CA LEU A 345 -21.81 -10.06 31.17
C LEU A 345 -21.92 -9.27 29.86
N GLY A 346 -23.13 -8.88 29.45
CA GLY A 346 -23.35 -7.93 28.36
C GLY A 346 -23.05 -8.43 26.94
N SER A 347 -22.84 -9.72 26.72
CA SER A 347 -22.48 -10.26 25.39
C SER A 347 -23.66 -10.27 24.40
N VAL A 348 -24.84 -10.68 24.88
CA VAL A 348 -26.05 -10.90 24.09
C VAL A 348 -27.26 -10.25 24.77
N ALA A 349 -28.11 -9.56 24.01
CA ALA A 349 -29.33 -8.96 24.51
C ALA A 349 -30.45 -8.97 23.45
N GLY A 350 -31.69 -9.16 23.92
CA GLY A 350 -32.90 -9.13 23.09
C GLY A 350 -33.74 -7.89 23.36
N TYR A 351 -34.30 -7.29 22.29
CA TYR A 351 -35.10 -6.08 22.33
C TYR A 351 -36.35 -6.21 21.45
N PHE A 352 -37.38 -5.43 21.77
CA PHE A 352 -38.51 -5.21 20.89
C PHE A 352 -38.45 -3.83 20.27
N LEU A 353 -38.70 -3.75 18.96
CA LEU A 353 -38.71 -2.47 18.28
C LEU A 353 -40.04 -1.76 18.54
N GLU A 354 -39.97 -0.52 19.05
CA GLU A 354 -41.13 0.29 19.40
C GLU A 354 -41.66 1.12 18.22
N GLY A 355 -42.98 1.32 18.20
CA GLY A 355 -43.74 2.04 17.18
C GLY A 355 -44.75 1.13 16.48
N ASP A 356 -45.94 1.66 16.15
CA ASP A 356 -47.05 0.86 15.60
C ASP A 356 -46.67 0.08 14.35
N GLU A 357 -45.79 0.63 13.53
CA GLU A 357 -45.36 -0.02 12.30
C GLU A 357 -44.29 -1.11 12.52
N TYR A 358 -43.69 -1.23 13.71
CA TYR A 358 -42.57 -2.14 13.99
C TYR A 358 -42.92 -3.23 15.02
N LYS A 359 -44.21 -3.35 15.37
CA LYS A 359 -44.73 -4.32 16.34
C LYS A 359 -44.46 -5.78 16.00
N ASP A 360 -44.11 -6.05 14.75
CA ASP A 360 -43.77 -7.37 14.22
C ASP A 360 -42.26 -7.70 14.35
N THR A 361 -41.43 -6.71 14.69
CA THR A 361 -39.96 -6.80 14.62
C THR A 361 -39.34 -6.92 16.02
N ALA A 362 -38.55 -7.98 16.22
CA ALA A 362 -37.67 -8.21 17.36
C ALA A 362 -36.20 -8.00 16.95
N VAL A 363 -35.33 -7.65 17.91
CA VAL A 363 -33.89 -7.43 17.67
C VAL A 363 -33.06 -8.26 18.65
N LEU A 364 -32.17 -9.10 18.12
CA LEU A 364 -31.14 -9.78 18.87
C LEU A 364 -29.80 -9.07 18.63
N SER A 365 -29.31 -8.33 19.61
CA SER A 365 -28.00 -7.69 19.56
C SER A 365 -26.96 -8.60 20.19
N ILE A 366 -25.91 -8.89 19.42
CA ILE A 366 -24.76 -9.68 19.88
C ILE A 366 -23.54 -8.78 19.70
N LEU A 367 -23.12 -8.12 20.77
CA LEU A 367 -21.96 -7.22 20.75
C LEU A 367 -20.65 -7.99 20.79
N SER A 368 -20.62 -9.17 21.41
CA SER A 368 -19.45 -10.04 21.47
C SER A 368 -19.85 -11.49 21.75
N PHE A 369 -19.04 -12.45 21.29
CA PHE A 369 -19.12 -13.85 21.74
C PHE A 369 -18.20 -14.14 22.94
N LEU A 370 -17.71 -13.09 23.61
CA LEU A 370 -16.97 -13.12 24.87
C LEU A 370 -17.67 -12.24 25.92
N PRO A 371 -17.36 -12.43 27.21
CA PRO A 371 -17.79 -11.49 28.24
C PRO A 371 -17.28 -10.07 27.97
N ILE A 372 -18.12 -9.08 28.26
CA ILE A 372 -17.77 -7.67 28.15
C ILE A 372 -17.43 -7.12 29.54
N GLY A 373 -16.37 -6.30 29.61
CA GLY A 373 -15.99 -5.57 30.82
C GLY A 373 -15.24 -6.40 31.87
N LEU A 374 -14.65 -7.54 31.50
CA LEU A 374 -13.77 -8.33 32.38
C LEU A 374 -12.29 -7.99 32.18
N THR A 375 -11.52 -8.05 33.25
CA THR A 375 -10.05 -8.05 33.21
C THR A 375 -9.50 -9.41 32.71
N PRO A 376 -8.25 -9.52 32.23
CA PRO A 376 -7.61 -10.74 31.75
C PRO A 376 -7.50 -11.76 32.87
N THR A 377 -7.25 -11.32 34.11
CA THR A 377 -7.25 -12.21 35.27
C THR A 377 -8.65 -12.75 35.56
N GLU A 378 -9.71 -11.95 35.38
CA GLU A 378 -11.09 -12.43 35.51
C GLU A 378 -11.48 -13.36 34.35
N LEU A 379 -11.06 -13.05 33.13
CA LEU A 379 -11.22 -13.92 31.95
C LEU A 379 -10.48 -15.25 32.13
N ALA A 380 -9.34 -15.26 32.83
CA ALA A 380 -8.58 -16.46 33.15
C ALA A 380 -9.34 -17.45 34.02
N ASN A 381 -10.13 -16.91 34.94
CA ASN A 381 -10.86 -17.67 35.94
C ASN A 381 -12.34 -17.86 35.57
N LEU A 382 -12.74 -17.42 34.38
CA LEU A 382 -14.12 -17.55 33.92
C LEU A 382 -14.44 -19.01 33.60
N ASN A 383 -15.57 -19.50 34.13
CA ASN A 383 -16.18 -20.71 33.63
C ASN A 383 -16.88 -20.44 32.29
N TYR A 384 -16.22 -20.79 31.20
CA TYR A 384 -16.76 -20.61 29.84
C TYR A 384 -18.02 -21.43 29.59
N THR A 385 -18.16 -22.59 30.24
CA THR A 385 -19.35 -23.43 30.08
C THR A 385 -20.58 -22.73 30.62
N ASP A 386 -20.48 -22.14 31.82
CA ASP A 386 -21.58 -21.35 32.41
C ASP A 386 -21.93 -20.13 31.56
N PHE A 387 -20.91 -19.43 31.02
CA PHE A 387 -21.11 -18.30 30.12
C PHE A 387 -21.89 -18.69 28.85
N ILE A 388 -21.52 -19.80 28.20
CA ILE A 388 -22.19 -20.29 26.99
C ILE A 388 -23.63 -20.71 27.29
N LEU A 389 -23.84 -21.44 28.40
CA LEU A 389 -25.17 -21.89 28.84
C LEU A 389 -26.09 -20.71 29.19
N GLU A 390 -25.57 -19.65 29.80
CA GLU A 390 -26.34 -18.44 30.05
C GLU A 390 -26.70 -17.72 28.73
N GLY A 391 -25.78 -17.64 27.78
CA GLY A 391 -26.05 -17.11 26.43
C GLY A 391 -27.18 -17.85 25.73
N ARG A 392 -27.16 -19.19 25.79
CA ARG A 392 -28.26 -20.05 25.32
C ARG A 392 -29.58 -19.68 26.00
N ARG A 393 -29.60 -19.60 27.33
CA ARG A 393 -30.80 -19.27 28.11
C ARG A 393 -31.41 -17.94 27.67
N VAL A 394 -30.60 -16.89 27.58
CA VAL A 394 -31.02 -15.54 27.17
C VAL A 394 -31.74 -15.57 25.81
N VAL A 395 -31.16 -16.25 24.82
CA VAL A 395 -31.75 -16.33 23.47
C VAL A 395 -33.03 -17.15 23.46
N VAL A 396 -33.08 -18.27 24.18
CA VAL A 396 -34.30 -19.09 24.32
C VAL A 396 -35.43 -18.29 24.96
N ASP A 397 -35.16 -17.61 26.08
CA ASP A 397 -36.17 -16.84 26.81
C ASP A 397 -36.65 -15.63 25.98
N PHE A 398 -35.73 -14.98 25.27
CA PHE A 398 -36.07 -13.92 24.32
C PHE A 398 -36.97 -14.42 23.18
N PHE A 399 -36.67 -15.58 22.57
CA PHE A 399 -37.50 -16.13 21.50
C PHE A 399 -38.90 -16.53 22.00
N LYS A 400 -39.01 -17.06 23.23
CA LYS A 400 -40.32 -17.30 23.87
C LYS A 400 -41.09 -16.01 24.09
N ALA A 401 -40.42 -14.94 24.53
CA ALA A 401 -41.03 -13.63 24.69
C ALA A 401 -41.51 -13.06 23.35
N ALA A 402 -40.67 -13.13 22.30
CA ALA A 402 -41.02 -12.73 20.94
C ALA A 402 -42.25 -13.49 20.41
N GLN A 403 -42.30 -14.80 20.66
CA GLN A 403 -43.46 -15.65 20.34
C GLN A 403 -44.72 -15.25 21.06
N LYS A 404 -44.62 -14.94 22.35
CA LYS A 404 -45.76 -14.50 23.15
C LYS A 404 -46.29 -13.13 22.69
N ASP A 405 -45.41 -12.23 22.26
CA ASP A 405 -45.75 -10.88 21.78
C ASP A 405 -46.19 -10.85 20.31
N GLY A 406 -46.01 -11.95 19.57
CA GLY A 406 -46.41 -12.06 18.16
C GLY A 406 -45.39 -11.45 17.17
N ARG A 407 -44.11 -11.39 17.53
CA ARG A 407 -43.02 -10.85 16.70
C ARG A 407 -42.58 -11.88 15.66
N ASP A 408 -42.80 -11.65 14.37
CA ASP A 408 -42.48 -12.62 13.31
C ASP A 408 -41.22 -12.28 12.49
N LYS A 409 -40.61 -11.11 12.72
CA LYS A 409 -39.37 -10.62 12.10
C LYS A 409 -38.25 -10.48 13.12
N LEU A 410 -37.03 -10.81 12.71
CA LEU A 410 -35.83 -10.74 13.55
C LEU A 410 -34.74 -9.93 12.86
N ILE A 411 -34.23 -8.91 13.54
CA ILE A 411 -32.94 -8.29 13.23
C ILE A 411 -31.88 -8.92 14.14
N ILE A 412 -30.78 -9.37 13.56
CA ILE A 412 -29.58 -9.78 14.29
C ILE A 412 -28.54 -8.68 14.10
N ASP A 413 -28.27 -7.91 15.15
CA ASP A 413 -27.29 -6.83 15.13
C ASP A 413 -25.92 -7.32 15.61
N LEU A 414 -24.96 -7.34 14.69
CA LEU A 414 -23.55 -7.74 14.87
C LEU A 414 -22.59 -6.56 14.67
N SER A 415 -23.09 -5.32 14.70
CA SER A 415 -22.27 -4.13 14.58
C SER A 415 -21.21 -4.07 15.69
N ALA A 416 -19.96 -3.77 15.33
CA ALA A 416 -18.78 -3.76 16.20
C ALA A 416 -18.39 -5.13 16.82
N ASN A 417 -18.97 -6.25 16.39
CA ASN A 417 -18.68 -7.56 16.96
C ASN A 417 -17.36 -8.15 16.43
N GLY A 418 -16.33 -8.20 17.29
CA GLY A 418 -15.01 -8.77 16.96
C GLY A 418 -14.90 -10.30 17.03
N GLY A 419 -15.98 -11.01 17.37
CA GLY A 419 -16.02 -12.46 17.52
C GLY A 419 -15.93 -12.93 18.97
N GLY A 420 -15.32 -14.11 19.19
CA GLY A 420 -15.24 -14.73 20.50
C GLY A 420 -15.36 -16.25 20.50
N SER A 421 -16.15 -16.80 21.42
CA SER A 421 -16.38 -18.24 21.53
C SER A 421 -17.09 -18.81 20.30
N VAL A 422 -16.39 -19.66 19.55
CA VAL A 422 -16.96 -20.44 18.44
C VAL A 422 -18.06 -21.40 18.94
N PHE A 423 -17.96 -21.88 20.18
CA PHE A 423 -19.00 -22.72 20.79
C PHE A 423 -20.31 -21.95 20.99
N LEU A 424 -20.26 -20.72 21.52
CA LEU A 424 -21.46 -19.88 21.64
C LEU A 424 -22.05 -19.54 20.26
N ALA A 425 -21.22 -19.22 19.27
CA ALA A 425 -21.67 -18.97 17.90
C ALA A 425 -22.42 -20.17 17.29
N ASN A 426 -21.85 -21.37 17.41
CA ASN A 426 -22.48 -22.60 16.93
C ASN A 426 -23.77 -22.94 17.70
N GLU A 427 -23.78 -22.67 19.01
CA GLU A 427 -24.96 -22.85 19.86
C GLU A 427 -26.12 -21.94 19.42
N LEU A 428 -25.86 -20.64 19.24
CA LEU A 428 -26.88 -19.69 18.78
C LEU A 428 -27.37 -20.02 17.36
N TYR A 429 -26.49 -20.52 16.49
CA TYR A 429 -26.88 -21.01 15.16
C TYR A 429 -27.87 -22.18 15.27
N ARG A 430 -27.63 -23.14 16.17
CA ARG A 430 -28.55 -24.27 16.40
C ARG A 430 -29.88 -23.85 17.03
N LEU A 431 -29.90 -22.82 17.86
CA LEU A 431 -31.17 -22.28 18.38
C LEU A 431 -32.04 -21.66 17.28
N LEU A 432 -31.43 -21.00 16.29
CA LEU A 432 -32.13 -20.47 15.13
C LEU A 432 -32.53 -21.59 14.16
N PHE A 433 -31.63 -22.53 13.89
CA PHE A 433 -31.79 -23.61 12.93
C PHE A 433 -31.35 -24.96 13.53
N PRO A 434 -32.24 -25.67 14.24
CA PRO A 434 -31.88 -26.90 14.97
C PRO A 434 -31.30 -28.01 14.09
N ASN A 435 -31.73 -28.09 12.82
CA ASN A 435 -31.26 -29.06 11.83
C ASN A 435 -30.23 -28.45 10.84
N GLY A 436 -29.71 -27.26 11.13
CA GLY A 436 -28.75 -26.58 10.27
C GLY A 436 -27.41 -27.33 10.20
N GLU A 437 -26.90 -27.54 8.99
CA GLU A 437 -25.56 -28.10 8.78
C GLU A 437 -24.47 -27.09 9.10
N PHE A 438 -23.28 -27.57 9.43
CA PHE A 438 -22.06 -26.77 9.59
C PHE A 438 -21.25 -26.88 8.30
N SER A 439 -21.41 -25.92 7.39
CA SER A 439 -20.94 -25.97 5.99
C SER A 439 -19.57 -25.32 5.76
N ALA A 440 -18.74 -25.30 6.80
CA ALA A 440 -17.35 -24.84 6.72
C ALA A 440 -16.47 -25.86 7.43
N LEU A 441 -15.38 -26.26 6.78
CA LEU A 441 -14.40 -27.19 7.32
C LEU A 441 -13.08 -26.47 7.55
N ASP A 442 -12.39 -26.88 8.59
CA ASP A 442 -11.15 -26.31 9.05
C ASP A 442 -9.94 -27.03 8.48
N ARG A 443 -8.86 -26.28 8.28
CA ARG A 443 -7.53 -26.82 7.93
C ARG A 443 -6.43 -26.06 8.63
N TYR A 444 -5.43 -26.78 9.12
CA TYR A 444 -4.14 -26.19 9.47
C TYR A 444 -3.29 -26.05 8.21
N ARG A 445 -2.42 -25.03 8.19
CA ARG A 445 -1.27 -25.02 7.29
C ARG A 445 -0.30 -26.11 7.72
N ALA A 446 0.14 -26.95 6.78
CA ALA A 446 1.12 -27.99 7.06
C ALA A 446 2.46 -27.35 7.43
N ASN A 447 3.03 -27.77 8.55
CA ASN A 447 4.34 -27.32 9.04
C ASN A 447 5.05 -28.45 9.77
N ASP A 448 6.36 -28.33 9.90
CA ASP A 448 7.24 -29.39 10.40
C ASP A 448 6.91 -29.79 11.85
N ALA A 449 6.48 -28.85 12.69
CA ALA A 449 6.08 -29.15 14.07
C ALA A 449 4.80 -29.99 14.13
N LEU A 450 3.81 -29.68 13.30
CA LEU A 450 2.59 -30.47 13.15
C LEU A 450 2.87 -31.84 12.52
N GLU A 451 3.79 -31.93 11.56
CA GLU A 451 4.20 -33.20 10.96
C GLU A 451 4.83 -34.12 12.01
N ALA A 452 5.86 -33.61 12.69
CA ALA A 452 6.59 -34.36 13.72
C ALA A 452 5.64 -34.81 14.83
N ALA A 453 4.75 -33.94 15.31
CA ALA A 453 3.78 -34.29 16.34
C ALA A 453 2.72 -35.30 15.86
N ALA A 454 2.17 -35.13 14.65
CA ALA A 454 1.13 -36.00 14.13
C ALA A 454 1.65 -37.42 13.84
N LEU A 455 2.88 -37.54 13.35
CA LEU A 455 3.50 -38.83 13.05
C LEU A 455 4.01 -39.55 14.30
N ALA A 456 4.44 -38.80 15.32
CA ALA A 456 4.97 -39.37 16.56
C ALA A 456 3.86 -39.81 17.53
N ASP A 457 2.87 -38.97 17.80
CA ASP A 457 1.77 -39.28 18.73
C ASP A 457 0.50 -38.48 18.44
N TYR A 458 -0.30 -38.97 17.49
CA TYR A 458 -1.52 -38.29 17.08
C TYR A 458 -2.55 -38.14 18.21
N ASP A 459 -2.72 -39.13 19.08
CA ASP A 459 -3.68 -39.09 20.18
C ASP A 459 -3.36 -37.94 21.15
N THR A 460 -2.09 -37.76 21.50
CA THR A 460 -1.66 -36.62 22.32
C THR A 460 -1.88 -35.31 21.58
N LEU A 461 -1.55 -35.24 20.27
CA LEU A 461 -1.76 -34.04 19.45
C LEU A 461 -3.25 -33.64 19.38
N VAL A 462 -4.16 -34.61 19.24
CA VAL A 462 -5.61 -34.39 19.24
C VAL A 462 -6.08 -33.76 20.55
N ASN A 463 -5.62 -34.32 21.67
CA ASN A 463 -5.99 -33.86 23.02
C ASN A 463 -5.46 -32.47 23.38
N VAL A 464 -4.29 -32.06 22.86
CA VAL A 464 -3.64 -30.80 23.26
C VAL A 464 -3.84 -29.67 22.25
N LEU A 465 -4.02 -30.00 20.96
CA LEU A 465 -4.06 -29.01 19.89
C LEU A 465 -5.24 -29.18 18.92
N VAL A 466 -5.48 -30.35 18.30
CA VAL A 466 -6.41 -30.44 17.16
C VAL A 466 -7.86 -30.14 17.55
N THR A 467 -8.46 -31.00 18.37
CA THR A 467 -9.84 -30.82 18.88
C THR A 467 -9.84 -30.39 20.34
N GLN A 468 -8.70 -30.54 21.03
CA GLN A 468 -8.56 -30.29 22.47
C GLN A 468 -9.52 -31.09 23.35
N THR A 469 -9.95 -32.23 22.82
CA THR A 469 -10.81 -33.20 23.48
C THR A 469 -10.24 -34.60 23.25
N SER A 470 -10.82 -35.59 23.91
CA SER A 470 -10.56 -37.00 23.60
C SER A 470 -11.22 -37.48 22.30
N TYR A 471 -11.98 -36.62 21.61
CA TYR A 471 -12.70 -36.98 20.40
C TYR A 471 -11.88 -36.61 19.17
N TYR A 472 -11.81 -37.55 18.22
CA TYR A 472 -11.15 -37.33 16.94
C TYR A 472 -11.93 -36.35 16.07
N PRO A 473 -11.24 -35.54 15.24
CA PRO A 473 -11.91 -34.72 14.24
C PRO A 473 -12.60 -35.60 13.20
N VAL A 474 -13.64 -35.08 12.57
CA VAL A 474 -14.38 -35.76 11.49
C VAL A 474 -14.10 -35.10 10.13
N GLY A 475 -13.95 -35.92 9.10
CA GLY A 475 -13.75 -35.45 7.73
C GLY A 475 -15.04 -34.94 7.08
N SER A 476 -14.95 -34.53 5.82
CA SER A 476 -16.11 -34.13 4.99
C SER A 476 -17.10 -35.28 4.74
N ASP A 477 -16.66 -36.52 4.90
CA ASP A 477 -17.46 -37.75 4.84
C ASP A 477 -18.21 -38.06 6.15
N GLY A 478 -17.95 -37.29 7.22
CA GLY A 478 -18.51 -37.52 8.56
C GLY A 478 -17.81 -38.61 9.36
N GLU A 479 -16.75 -39.21 8.81
CA GLU A 479 -15.97 -40.28 9.44
C GLU A 479 -14.84 -39.71 10.30
N SER A 480 -14.60 -40.34 11.45
CA SER A 480 -13.52 -39.94 12.36
C SER A 480 -12.14 -40.17 11.73
N ILE A 481 -11.26 -39.18 11.82
CA ILE A 481 -9.87 -39.25 11.36
C ILE A 481 -9.00 -39.72 12.52
N LYS A 482 -8.72 -41.03 12.55
CA LYS A 482 -8.07 -41.72 13.68
C LYS A 482 -6.54 -41.84 13.59
N THR A 483 -5.91 -41.37 12.51
CA THR A 483 -4.45 -41.48 12.35
C THR A 483 -3.83 -40.15 11.93
N GLY A 484 -2.68 -39.83 12.50
CA GLY A 484 -1.96 -38.58 12.21
C GLY A 484 -1.50 -38.49 10.77
N LYS A 485 -1.13 -39.61 10.14
CA LYS A 485 -0.79 -39.64 8.70
C LYS A 485 -1.97 -39.24 7.80
N LYS A 486 -3.19 -39.73 8.09
CA LYS A 486 -4.40 -39.33 7.35
C LYS A 486 -4.77 -37.87 7.62
N TRP A 487 -4.58 -37.40 8.85
CA TRP A 487 -4.87 -36.02 9.21
C TRP A 487 -3.90 -35.03 8.55
N PHE A 488 -2.59 -35.30 8.60
CA PHE A 488 -1.55 -34.38 8.13
C PHE A 488 -1.45 -34.31 6.60
N GLY A 489 -1.49 -35.46 5.90
CA GLY A 489 -1.53 -35.50 4.44
C GLY A 489 -0.39 -36.28 3.77
N PRO A 490 -0.09 -35.96 2.50
CA PRO A 490 -0.10 -34.61 1.91
C PRO A 490 -1.44 -34.14 1.32
N TYR A 491 -1.78 -32.86 1.52
CA TYR A 491 -2.87 -32.16 0.83
C TYR A 491 -2.44 -30.75 0.41
N VAL A 492 -3.02 -30.25 -0.68
CA VAL A 492 -2.76 -28.90 -1.19
C VAL A 492 -4.09 -28.20 -1.43
N ALA A 493 -4.24 -26.97 -0.94
CA ALA A 493 -5.38 -26.11 -1.21
C ALA A 493 -4.88 -24.68 -1.45
N GLY A 494 -5.37 -24.01 -2.49
CA GLY A 494 -5.01 -22.61 -2.76
C GLY A 494 -3.51 -22.36 -2.96
N GLY A 495 -2.76 -23.37 -3.41
CA GLY A 495 -1.30 -23.29 -3.57
C GLY A 495 -0.49 -23.48 -2.27
N GLN A 496 -1.14 -23.84 -1.17
CA GLN A 496 -0.53 -24.05 0.14
C GLN A 496 -0.66 -25.51 0.59
N ASN A 497 0.39 -26.05 1.23
CA ASN A 497 0.31 -27.36 1.87
C ASN A 497 -0.55 -27.26 3.15
N VAL A 498 -1.50 -28.16 3.31
CA VAL A 498 -2.50 -28.12 4.38
C VAL A 498 -2.82 -29.52 4.91
N THR A 499 -3.44 -29.59 6.09
CA THR A 499 -4.04 -30.83 6.61
C THR A 499 -5.31 -31.19 5.83
N ILE A 500 -5.86 -32.38 6.07
CA ILE A 500 -7.19 -32.75 5.59
C ILE A 500 -8.23 -31.72 6.05
N ALA A 501 -9.29 -31.49 5.26
CA ALA A 501 -10.43 -30.71 5.72
C ALA A 501 -11.18 -31.48 6.81
N TYR A 502 -11.40 -30.85 7.96
CA TYR A 502 -12.07 -31.49 9.09
C TYR A 502 -12.93 -30.52 9.89
N GLN A 503 -13.71 -31.03 10.84
CA GLN A 503 -14.36 -30.24 11.88
C GLN A 503 -14.42 -31.08 13.17
N ASP A 504 -14.70 -30.44 14.32
CA ASP A 504 -15.03 -31.23 15.51
C ASP A 504 -16.34 -31.99 15.29
N ASP A 505 -16.43 -33.19 15.85
CA ASP A 505 -17.66 -33.97 15.79
C ASP A 505 -18.77 -33.24 16.59
N LYS A 506 -19.81 -32.78 15.89
CA LYS A 506 -20.92 -32.04 16.52
C LYS A 506 -21.95 -32.97 17.17
N ARG A 507 -21.76 -34.30 17.10
CA ARG A 507 -22.60 -35.34 17.72
C ARG A 507 -22.15 -35.71 19.14
N VAL A 508 -20.91 -35.35 19.51
CA VAL A 508 -20.37 -35.57 20.85
C VAL A 508 -20.51 -34.30 21.70
N PRO A 509 -20.46 -34.39 23.04
CA PRO A 509 -20.54 -33.19 23.87
C PRO A 509 -19.29 -32.33 23.65
N TRP A 510 -19.47 -31.02 23.50
CA TRP A 510 -18.36 -30.08 23.36
C TRP A 510 -17.69 -29.80 24.71
N ASP A 511 -18.41 -29.96 25.81
CA ASP A 511 -17.86 -30.07 27.16
C ASP A 511 -18.24 -31.45 27.74
N PRO A 512 -17.29 -32.38 27.89
CA PRO A 512 -17.57 -33.69 28.47
C PRO A 512 -17.68 -33.66 30.02
N SER A 513 -17.23 -32.59 30.68
CA SER A 513 -17.30 -32.44 32.14
C SER A 513 -18.70 -32.08 32.63
N VAL A 514 -19.43 -31.33 31.82
CA VAL A 514 -20.86 -31.06 31.94
C VAL A 514 -21.43 -31.42 30.57
N PRO A 515 -21.94 -32.64 30.34
CA PRO A 515 -22.14 -33.26 29.01
C PRO A 515 -23.12 -32.49 28.12
N VAL A 516 -22.65 -31.36 27.59
CA VAL A 516 -23.43 -30.37 26.85
C VAL A 516 -23.14 -30.55 25.37
N TYR A 517 -24.23 -30.66 24.61
CA TYR A 517 -24.22 -30.78 23.16
C TYR A 517 -24.73 -29.47 22.54
N PHE A 518 -24.43 -29.26 21.26
CA PHE A 518 -24.98 -28.14 20.49
C PHE A 518 -26.51 -28.21 20.31
N ASN A 519 -27.13 -29.37 20.56
CA ASN A 519 -28.57 -29.57 20.51
C ASN A 519 -29.22 -29.65 21.90
N GLY A 520 -28.47 -29.45 23.00
CA GLY A 520 -28.99 -29.47 24.38
C GLY A 520 -28.18 -30.35 25.36
N GLU A 521 -28.67 -30.48 26.59
CA GLU A 521 -28.14 -31.42 27.59
C GLU A 521 -28.81 -32.78 27.39
N ASN A 522 -28.10 -33.73 26.78
CA ASN A 522 -28.59 -35.08 26.44
C ASN A 522 -29.69 -35.08 25.35
N GLU A 523 -29.70 -36.09 24.47
CA GLU A 523 -30.47 -36.17 23.20
C GLU A 523 -32.02 -36.07 23.35
N ARG A 524 -32.55 -35.93 24.58
CA ARG A 524 -33.99 -35.86 24.88
C ARG A 524 -34.58 -34.46 25.01
N TYR A 525 -33.77 -33.39 25.07
CA TYR A 525 -34.26 -32.02 25.24
C TYR A 525 -33.66 -31.05 24.21
N THR A 526 -34.12 -31.13 22.97
CA THR A 526 -34.03 -29.98 22.06
C THR A 526 -34.93 -28.87 22.63
N VAL A 527 -34.33 -27.79 23.13
CA VAL A 527 -35.10 -26.66 23.69
C VAL A 527 -35.93 -25.97 22.60
N ILE A 528 -35.49 -26.06 21.34
CA ILE A 528 -36.20 -25.58 20.14
C ILE A 528 -36.13 -26.69 19.09
N SER A 529 -37.28 -27.29 18.74
CA SER A 529 -37.36 -28.39 17.77
C SER A 529 -37.61 -27.93 16.33
N LYS A 530 -38.04 -26.68 16.14
CA LYS A 530 -38.28 -26.05 14.83
C LYS A 530 -37.86 -24.58 14.87
N PRO A 531 -37.30 -24.03 13.77
CA PRO A 531 -36.99 -22.60 13.67
C PRO A 531 -38.22 -21.75 14.01
N TYR A 532 -38.05 -20.76 14.88
CA TYR A 532 -39.13 -19.84 15.24
C TYR A 532 -39.35 -18.77 14.15
N PHE A 533 -38.26 -18.13 13.72
CA PHE A 533 -38.27 -17.18 12.61
C PHE A 533 -37.97 -17.89 11.29
N LYS A 534 -38.66 -17.49 10.22
CA LYS A 534 -38.36 -17.97 8.86
C LYS A 534 -37.11 -17.26 8.32
N PRO A 535 -36.26 -17.92 7.51
CA PRO A 535 -35.06 -17.27 6.93
C PRO A 535 -35.33 -15.92 6.26
N GLU A 536 -36.42 -15.79 5.49
CA GLU A 536 -36.80 -14.54 4.80
C GLU A 536 -37.19 -13.38 5.74
N ASN A 537 -37.55 -13.72 6.98
CA ASN A 537 -37.91 -12.80 8.06
C ASN A 537 -36.72 -12.46 8.98
N ILE A 538 -35.50 -12.88 8.63
CA ILE A 538 -34.29 -12.55 9.37
C ILE A 538 -33.43 -11.58 8.54
N LEU A 539 -32.92 -10.54 9.19
CA LEU A 539 -31.93 -9.61 8.63
C LEU A 539 -30.72 -9.52 9.57
N ILE A 540 -29.52 -9.62 9.01
CA ILE A 540 -28.29 -9.34 9.76
C ILE A 540 -27.85 -7.90 9.51
N VAL A 541 -27.60 -7.14 10.57
CA VAL A 541 -27.03 -5.78 10.53
C VAL A 541 -25.60 -5.82 11.05
N THR A 542 -24.69 -5.17 10.37
CA THR A 542 -23.25 -5.16 10.68
C THR A 542 -22.62 -3.86 10.22
N ASP A 543 -21.47 -3.50 10.76
CA ASP A 543 -20.61 -2.40 10.30
C ASP A 543 -19.34 -2.92 9.62
N GLY A 544 -19.36 -4.18 9.17
CA GLY A 544 -18.21 -4.86 8.56
C GLY A 544 -17.18 -5.36 9.58
N THR A 545 -17.26 -4.98 10.86
CA THR A 545 -16.30 -5.42 11.90
C THR A 545 -16.35 -6.93 12.16
N CYS A 546 -17.47 -7.58 11.82
CA CYS A 546 -17.73 -8.99 12.11
C CYS A 546 -16.54 -9.90 11.75
N ALA A 547 -15.91 -10.46 12.80
CA ALA A 547 -14.68 -11.25 12.74
C ALA A 547 -14.78 -12.55 13.54
N SER A 548 -13.90 -13.51 13.25
CA SER A 548 -13.74 -14.78 14.01
C SER A 548 -15.09 -15.52 14.15
N ALA A 549 -15.50 -15.88 15.37
CA ALA A 549 -16.80 -16.52 15.63
C ALA A 549 -18.00 -15.76 15.05
N CYS A 550 -17.98 -14.42 14.96
CA CYS A 550 -19.03 -13.65 14.29
C CYS A 550 -19.09 -13.97 12.79
N GLY A 551 -17.92 -14.07 12.14
CA GLY A 551 -17.81 -14.45 10.73
C GLY A 551 -18.29 -15.87 10.47
N ILE A 552 -18.02 -16.80 11.40
CA ILE A 552 -18.55 -18.18 11.33
C ILE A 552 -20.08 -18.16 11.44
N PHE A 553 -20.62 -17.52 12.47
CA PHE A 553 -22.06 -17.44 12.70
C PHE A 553 -22.79 -16.79 11.51
N THR A 554 -22.32 -15.63 11.07
CA THR A 554 -22.88 -14.92 9.91
C THR A 554 -22.76 -15.76 8.64
N GLY A 555 -21.60 -16.38 8.42
CA GLY A 555 -21.36 -17.24 7.26
C GLY A 555 -22.27 -18.46 7.19
N LEU A 556 -22.56 -19.11 8.33
CA LEU A 556 -23.52 -20.22 8.39
C LEU A 556 -24.93 -19.75 8.05
N LEU A 557 -25.36 -18.60 8.58
CA LEU A 557 -26.68 -18.02 8.32
C LEU A 557 -26.85 -17.61 6.85
N THR A 558 -25.85 -16.96 6.26
CA THR A 558 -25.92 -16.47 4.87
C THR A 558 -25.76 -17.61 3.85
N ARG A 559 -24.81 -18.53 4.05
CA ARG A 559 -24.54 -19.58 3.05
C ARG A 559 -25.60 -20.69 3.06
N ASN A 560 -26.06 -21.12 4.24
CA ASN A 560 -27.00 -22.23 4.36
C ASN A 560 -28.46 -21.80 4.22
N HIS A 561 -28.80 -20.63 4.76
CA HIS A 561 -30.19 -20.18 4.84
C HIS A 561 -30.48 -18.94 3.99
N LYS A 562 -29.49 -18.42 3.26
CA LYS A 562 -29.61 -17.24 2.38
C LYS A 562 -30.16 -16.01 3.10
N ILE A 563 -29.84 -15.87 4.39
CA ILE A 563 -30.23 -14.72 5.20
C ILE A 563 -29.57 -13.45 4.64
N ARG A 564 -30.37 -12.39 4.53
CA ARG A 564 -29.96 -11.10 3.97
C ARG A 564 -29.12 -10.29 4.96
N THR A 565 -28.20 -9.48 4.44
CA THR A 565 -27.26 -8.67 5.23
C THR A 565 -27.32 -7.18 4.88
N LEU A 566 -27.20 -6.31 5.89
CA LEU A 566 -27.14 -4.85 5.79
C LEU A 566 -25.85 -4.35 6.43
N ALA A 567 -24.96 -3.75 5.64
CA ALA A 567 -23.72 -3.12 6.11
C ALA A 567 -23.90 -1.61 6.35
N LEU A 568 -23.43 -1.11 7.48
CA LEU A 568 -23.47 0.30 7.88
C LEU A 568 -22.09 0.96 7.79
N GLY A 569 -22.02 2.14 7.17
CA GLY A 569 -20.81 2.97 7.09
C GLY A 569 -19.89 2.64 5.92
N GLY A 570 -18.60 2.57 6.19
CA GLY A 570 -17.50 2.39 5.25
C GLY A 570 -17.00 3.70 4.63
N ARG A 571 -16.03 3.59 3.72
CA ARG A 571 -15.48 4.72 2.95
C ARG A 571 -16.59 5.39 2.13
N PRO A 572 -16.51 6.68 1.82
CA PRO A 572 -17.54 7.41 1.06
C PRO A 572 -17.62 7.00 -0.42
N LEU A 573 -18.01 5.75 -0.68
CA LEU A 573 -18.08 5.09 -1.98
C LEU A 573 -19.48 4.56 -2.24
N ASN A 574 -19.98 4.75 -3.45
CA ASN A 574 -21.24 4.17 -3.90
C ASN A 574 -21.01 2.76 -4.47
N LEU A 575 -20.47 1.88 -3.63
CA LEU A 575 -20.13 0.48 -3.92
C LEU A 575 -20.57 -0.41 -2.77
N ALA A 576 -20.69 -1.71 -3.03
CA ALA A 576 -20.94 -2.71 -1.99
C ALA A 576 -19.84 -2.71 -0.92
N MET A 577 -20.23 -3.10 0.28
CA MET A 577 -19.37 -3.27 1.45
C MET A 577 -19.58 -4.70 1.96
N GLN A 578 -18.55 -5.35 2.50
CA GLN A 578 -18.69 -6.70 3.06
C GLN A 578 -19.49 -6.69 4.36
N ALA A 579 -20.28 -7.74 4.57
CA ALA A 579 -20.93 -7.97 5.87
C ALA A 579 -19.93 -8.43 6.95
N MET A 580 -18.90 -9.17 6.51
CA MET A 580 -17.84 -9.75 7.35
C MET A 580 -16.50 -9.26 6.82
N GLY A 581 -16.00 -8.16 7.37
CA GLY A 581 -14.73 -7.56 6.99
C GLY A 581 -13.56 -7.96 7.88
N GLY A 582 -13.81 -8.60 9.03
CA GLY A 582 -12.75 -9.15 9.87
C GLY A 582 -12.25 -10.53 9.43
N VAL A 583 -11.23 -11.02 10.13
CA VAL A 583 -10.65 -12.35 9.91
C VAL A 583 -11.72 -13.45 9.99
N ARG A 584 -11.76 -14.39 9.03
CA ARG A 584 -12.71 -15.54 9.04
C ARG A 584 -12.03 -16.85 9.46
N GLY A 585 -11.11 -16.73 10.40
CA GLY A 585 -10.32 -17.85 10.92
C GLY A 585 -11.07 -18.55 12.03
N SER A 586 -10.99 -19.88 12.06
CA SER A 586 -11.68 -20.69 13.05
C SER A 586 -10.95 -20.79 14.37
N ARG A 587 -9.65 -20.44 14.40
CA ARG A 587 -8.89 -20.47 15.63
C ARG A 587 -7.76 -19.45 15.72
N LEU A 588 -7.95 -18.52 16.63
CA LEU A 588 -6.91 -17.69 17.21
C LEU A 588 -6.12 -18.51 18.24
N ALA A 589 -4.79 -18.54 18.12
CA ALA A 589 -3.91 -19.10 19.13
C ALA A 589 -2.94 -18.03 19.62
N TYR A 590 -2.89 -17.79 20.93
CA TYR A 590 -1.82 -16.99 21.51
C TYR A 590 -0.54 -17.79 21.51
N ASN A 591 0.59 -17.10 21.47
CA ASN A 591 1.88 -17.78 21.55
C ASN A 591 2.00 -18.59 22.86
N GLY A 592 1.42 -18.10 23.97
CA GLY A 592 1.32 -18.83 25.22
C GLY A 592 0.51 -20.13 25.13
N ASP A 593 -0.52 -20.18 24.27
CA ASP A 593 -1.31 -21.39 24.03
C ASP A 593 -0.50 -22.44 23.28
N LEU A 594 0.25 -22.01 22.25
CA LEU A 594 1.14 -22.88 21.49
C LEU A 594 2.29 -23.41 22.38
N LEU A 595 2.83 -22.57 23.26
CA LEU A 595 3.80 -22.98 24.26
C LEU A 595 3.22 -24.02 25.23
N THR A 596 1.99 -23.79 25.70
CA THR A 596 1.28 -24.71 26.60
C THR A 596 0.99 -26.05 25.91
N ALA A 597 0.51 -26.00 24.66
CA ALA A 597 0.25 -27.18 23.86
C ALA A 597 1.54 -27.99 23.62
N THR A 598 2.65 -27.31 23.32
CA THR A 598 3.98 -27.93 23.16
C THR A 598 4.44 -28.61 24.44
N SER A 599 4.35 -27.92 25.59
CA SER A 599 4.72 -28.49 26.89
C SER A 599 3.85 -29.68 27.28
N SER A 600 2.53 -29.58 27.04
CA SER A 600 1.56 -30.65 27.31
C SER A 600 1.78 -31.86 26.39
N TYR A 601 2.11 -31.62 25.12
CA TYR A 601 2.47 -32.68 24.17
C TYR A 601 3.70 -33.46 24.64
N LEU A 602 4.80 -32.76 24.95
CA LEU A 602 6.04 -33.36 25.46
C LEU A 602 5.81 -34.12 26.78
N SER A 603 4.95 -33.59 27.65
CA SER A 603 4.56 -34.26 28.90
C SER A 603 3.74 -35.52 28.67
N GLY A 604 2.85 -35.52 27.67
CA GLY A 604 2.02 -36.67 27.29
C GLY A 604 2.85 -37.85 26.76
N ILE A 605 3.94 -37.58 26.06
CA ILE A 605 4.83 -38.59 25.48
C ILE A 605 6.04 -38.95 26.38
N LYS A 606 6.18 -38.35 27.57
CA LYS A 606 7.37 -38.51 28.43
C LYS A 606 7.76 -39.95 28.74
N ASN A 607 6.77 -40.85 28.78
CA ASN A 607 6.96 -42.28 29.07
C ASN A 607 7.16 -43.14 27.80
N LYS A 608 7.09 -42.54 26.60
CA LYS A 608 7.24 -43.19 25.29
C LYS A 608 8.63 -42.90 24.72
N LYS A 609 9.64 -43.69 25.13
CA LYS A 609 11.07 -43.41 24.82
C LYS A 609 11.39 -43.26 23.33
N GLU A 610 10.81 -44.11 22.47
CA GLU A 610 11.03 -44.05 21.02
C GLU A 610 10.43 -42.79 20.41
N THR A 611 9.17 -42.48 20.74
CA THR A 611 8.47 -41.24 20.37
C THR A 611 9.23 -40.00 20.80
N LEU A 612 9.73 -39.99 22.05
CA LEU A 612 10.49 -38.86 22.58
C LEU A 612 11.79 -38.63 21.80
N LYS A 613 12.48 -39.69 21.39
CA LYS A 613 13.68 -39.59 20.55
C LYS A 613 13.37 -38.95 19.20
N THR A 614 12.31 -39.39 18.53
CA THR A 614 11.86 -38.81 17.25
C THR A 614 11.56 -37.31 17.38
N ILE A 615 10.90 -36.89 18.46
CA ILE A 615 10.59 -35.47 18.70
C ILE A 615 11.85 -34.67 19.06
N GLN A 616 12.80 -35.24 19.79
CA GLN A 616 14.07 -34.58 20.11
C GLN A 616 14.91 -34.29 18.86
N ASP A 617 14.86 -35.17 17.86
CA ASP A 617 15.55 -34.97 16.58
C ASP A 617 14.94 -33.80 15.76
N SER A 618 13.75 -33.31 16.12
CA SER A 618 13.06 -32.17 15.50
C SER A 618 12.82 -31.01 16.48
N ALA A 619 13.63 -30.89 17.53
CA ALA A 619 13.36 -29.93 18.62
C ALA A 619 13.40 -28.45 18.18
N ASP A 620 14.05 -28.13 17.07
CA ASP A 620 14.22 -26.78 16.52
C ASP A 620 12.96 -26.21 15.86
N VAL A 621 12.04 -27.07 15.39
CA VAL A 621 10.79 -26.63 14.75
C VAL A 621 9.68 -26.32 15.76
N PHE A 622 9.83 -26.74 17.02
CA PHE A 622 8.85 -26.50 18.07
C PHE A 622 9.08 -25.15 18.77
N PRO A 623 8.00 -24.49 19.23
CA PRO A 623 8.09 -23.38 20.18
C PRO A 623 9.04 -23.67 21.34
N SER A 624 10.07 -22.83 21.49
CA SER A 624 11.08 -22.99 22.54
C SER A 624 10.46 -22.83 23.94
N LEU A 625 10.73 -23.80 24.82
CA LEU A 625 10.31 -23.75 26.24
C LEU A 625 11.16 -22.80 27.09
N LYS A 626 12.23 -22.22 26.51
CA LYS A 626 13.08 -21.23 27.19
C LYS A 626 12.34 -19.89 27.30
N GLU A 627 12.78 -19.06 28.24
CA GLU A 627 12.29 -17.69 28.36
C GLU A 627 12.63 -16.88 27.10
N ALA A 628 11.72 -15.97 26.75
CA ALA A 628 11.91 -15.08 25.62
C ALA A 628 13.15 -14.19 25.84
N PRO A 629 13.96 -13.93 24.80
CA PRO A 629 15.15 -13.09 24.93
C PRO A 629 14.81 -11.61 25.23
N LEU A 630 13.64 -11.16 24.80
CA LEU A 630 13.06 -9.83 25.03
C LEU A 630 11.58 -9.95 25.42
N LEU A 631 11.08 -8.93 26.12
CA LEU A 631 9.67 -8.77 26.47
C LEU A 631 8.83 -8.34 25.24
N PRO A 632 7.51 -8.60 25.23
CA PRO A 632 6.73 -9.27 26.27
C PRO A 632 7.00 -10.78 26.33
N LEU A 633 6.87 -11.37 27.53
CA LEU A 633 6.97 -12.82 27.68
C LEU A 633 5.81 -13.52 26.96
N ILE A 634 6.12 -14.59 26.23
CA ILE A 634 5.14 -15.37 25.46
C ILE A 634 4.03 -15.99 26.32
N LYS A 635 4.31 -16.26 27.61
CA LYS A 635 3.33 -16.83 28.54
C LYS A 635 2.14 -15.88 28.83
N GLY A 636 2.30 -14.58 28.61
CA GLY A 636 1.26 -13.59 28.80
C GLY A 636 0.39 -13.38 27.57
N THR A 637 -0.78 -12.77 27.75
CA THR A 637 -1.73 -12.43 26.67
C THR A 637 -1.16 -11.42 25.66
N SER A 638 -0.10 -10.70 26.03
CA SER A 638 0.64 -9.77 25.17
C SER A 638 1.78 -10.44 24.39
N GLY A 639 2.01 -11.74 24.55
CA GLY A 639 3.14 -12.48 23.96
C GLY A 639 3.10 -12.70 22.44
N GLY A 640 2.10 -12.14 21.76
CA GLY A 640 1.81 -12.37 20.34
C GLY A 640 0.76 -13.46 20.10
N ARG A 641 0.26 -13.51 18.87
CA ARG A 641 -0.85 -14.37 18.45
C ARG A 641 -0.75 -14.73 16.97
N VAL A 642 -1.33 -15.88 16.61
CA VAL A 642 -1.45 -16.34 15.24
C VAL A 642 -2.85 -16.85 14.93
N ASN A 643 -3.26 -16.67 13.68
CA ASN A 643 -4.40 -17.38 13.12
C ASN A 643 -3.95 -18.81 12.81
N SER A 644 -4.20 -19.73 13.75
CA SER A 644 -3.69 -21.10 13.66
C SER A 644 -4.52 -22.00 12.73
N LEU A 645 -5.79 -21.66 12.51
CA LEU A 645 -6.74 -22.50 11.78
C LEU A 645 -7.66 -21.66 10.90
N SER A 646 -7.74 -22.01 9.62
CA SER A 646 -8.59 -21.33 8.65
C SER A 646 -9.81 -22.17 8.26
N ALA A 647 -10.96 -21.52 8.12
CA ALA A 647 -12.16 -22.14 7.56
C ALA A 647 -12.14 -22.11 6.03
N TYR A 648 -12.53 -23.23 5.41
CA TYR A 648 -12.76 -23.41 3.98
C TYR A 648 -14.23 -23.71 3.74
N PRO A 649 -14.85 -23.14 2.71
CA PRO A 649 -16.23 -23.45 2.41
C PRO A 649 -16.32 -24.82 1.73
N VAL A 650 -17.38 -25.58 2.00
CA VAL A 650 -17.56 -26.94 1.47
C VAL A 650 -17.65 -26.97 -0.06
N ASP A 651 -18.09 -25.87 -0.69
CA ASP A 651 -18.13 -25.71 -2.15
C ASP A 651 -16.75 -25.45 -2.80
N SER A 652 -15.69 -25.24 -2.01
CA SER A 652 -14.35 -24.92 -2.51
C SER A 652 -13.24 -25.37 -1.55
N LEU A 653 -13.22 -26.66 -1.19
CA LEU A 653 -12.23 -27.21 -0.26
C LEU A 653 -10.79 -27.27 -0.78
N ASP A 654 -10.60 -27.20 -2.10
CA ASP A 654 -9.28 -27.15 -2.77
C ASP A 654 -8.86 -25.71 -3.12
N GLY A 655 -9.76 -24.74 -2.89
CA GLY A 655 -9.55 -23.32 -3.14
C GLY A 655 -8.78 -22.61 -2.02
N TYR A 656 -9.09 -21.33 -1.81
CA TYR A 656 -8.50 -20.50 -0.76
C TYR A 656 -9.40 -20.47 0.48
N PRO A 657 -8.86 -20.21 1.69
CA PRO A 657 -9.69 -20.11 2.87
C PRO A 657 -10.60 -18.88 2.82
N LEU A 658 -11.67 -18.89 3.63
CA LEU A 658 -12.71 -17.85 3.67
C LEU A 658 -12.18 -16.44 3.93
N HIS A 659 -10.97 -16.31 4.48
CA HIS A 659 -10.22 -15.05 4.62
C HIS A 659 -10.06 -14.27 3.30
N PHE A 660 -9.89 -14.98 2.19
CA PHE A 660 -9.56 -14.39 0.90
C PHE A 660 -10.74 -14.39 -0.09
N ARG A 661 -11.94 -14.73 0.38
CA ARG A 661 -13.17 -14.74 -0.42
C ARG A 661 -13.98 -13.49 -0.14
N TYR A 662 -14.27 -12.71 -1.18
CA TYR A 662 -15.08 -11.51 -1.02
C TYR A 662 -16.56 -11.86 -0.89
N GLU A 663 -17.22 -11.39 0.17
CA GLU A 663 -18.66 -11.62 0.41
C GLU A 663 -19.36 -10.28 0.69
N ALA A 664 -19.91 -9.68 -0.37
CA ALA A 664 -20.66 -8.42 -0.28
C ALA A 664 -21.93 -8.57 0.57
N ALA A 665 -22.26 -7.53 1.35
CA ALA A 665 -23.57 -7.38 1.93
C ALA A 665 -24.62 -7.15 0.84
N ASN A 666 -25.86 -7.57 1.09
CA ASN A 666 -26.97 -7.30 0.16
C ASN A 666 -27.23 -5.80 0.06
N CYS A 667 -27.28 -5.10 1.20
CA CYS A 667 -27.55 -3.67 1.24
C CYS A 667 -26.47 -2.91 2.01
N ARG A 668 -26.19 -1.69 1.59
CA ARG A 668 -25.34 -0.74 2.30
C ARG A 668 -26.12 0.53 2.66
N LEU A 669 -25.81 1.08 3.84
CA LEU A 669 -26.20 2.43 4.26
C LEU A 669 -25.03 3.20 4.86
N PHE A 670 -25.14 4.52 4.87
CA PHE A 670 -24.28 5.40 5.66
C PHE A 670 -24.98 5.83 6.95
N TYR A 671 -24.18 6.13 7.98
CA TYR A 671 -24.72 6.64 9.24
C TYR A 671 -25.34 8.02 9.05
N THR A 672 -26.56 8.21 9.55
CA THR A 672 -27.14 9.54 9.75
C THR A 672 -26.85 10.05 11.16
N GLN A 673 -27.01 11.35 11.38
CA GLN A 673 -26.81 11.94 12.70
C GLN A 673 -27.72 11.35 13.80
N ARG A 674 -28.92 10.87 13.44
CA ARG A 674 -29.83 10.21 14.41
C ARG A 674 -29.30 8.82 14.78
N MET A 675 -28.86 8.07 13.77
CA MET A 675 -28.29 6.73 13.95
C MET A 675 -27.05 6.71 14.86
N THR A 676 -26.24 7.78 14.87
CA THR A 676 -25.07 7.85 15.74
C THR A 676 -25.40 8.14 17.22
N LYS A 677 -26.65 8.53 17.52
CA LYS A 677 -27.12 8.84 18.89
C LYS A 677 -28.08 7.82 19.47
N ASP A 678 -28.81 7.11 18.61
CA ASP A 678 -29.81 6.14 19.00
C ASP A 678 -29.70 4.89 18.11
N VAL A 679 -29.42 3.75 18.73
CA VAL A 679 -29.30 2.48 18.02
C VAL A 679 -30.64 2.02 17.43
N THR A 680 -31.77 2.42 18.04
CA THR A 680 -33.10 2.05 17.56
C THR A 680 -33.40 2.67 16.19
N GLU A 681 -32.82 3.84 15.88
CA GLU A 681 -32.92 4.46 14.55
C GLU A 681 -32.20 3.62 13.48
N GLN A 682 -31.11 2.94 13.85
CA GLN A 682 -30.44 1.99 12.96
C GLN A 682 -31.35 0.79 12.67
N TRP A 683 -31.97 0.22 13.71
CA TRP A 683 -32.86 -0.93 13.58
C TRP A 683 -34.17 -0.60 12.85
N ARG A 684 -34.78 0.56 13.10
CA ARG A 684 -35.96 1.06 12.36
C ARG A 684 -35.64 1.18 10.88
N ARG A 685 -34.49 1.77 10.54
CA ARG A 685 -34.07 1.90 9.13
C ARG A 685 -33.81 0.53 8.49
N ALA A 686 -33.18 -0.38 9.22
CA ALA A 686 -32.94 -1.74 8.77
C ALA A 686 -34.25 -2.51 8.50
N SER A 687 -35.23 -2.39 9.40
CA SER A 687 -36.57 -2.99 9.24
C SER A 687 -37.29 -2.46 7.99
N VAL A 688 -37.25 -1.15 7.76
CA VAL A 688 -37.86 -0.53 6.55
C VAL A 688 -37.22 -1.07 5.27
N ILE A 689 -35.91 -1.24 5.25
CA ILE A 689 -35.19 -1.76 4.08
C ILE A 689 -35.51 -3.23 3.82
N ALA A 690 -35.52 -4.05 4.86
CA ALA A 690 -35.73 -5.48 4.70
C ALA A 690 -37.16 -5.84 4.29
N TRP A 691 -38.17 -5.09 4.77
CA TRP A 691 -39.57 -5.52 4.68
C TRP A 691 -40.58 -4.44 4.28
N LYS A 692 -40.18 -3.18 4.05
CA LYS A 692 -41.10 -2.08 3.69
C LYS A 692 -40.61 -1.21 2.53
N ASN A 693 -40.00 -1.82 1.52
CA ASN A 693 -39.55 -1.16 0.29
C ASN A 693 -38.57 0.00 0.51
N GLY A 694 -37.75 -0.05 1.57
CA GLY A 694 -36.63 0.87 1.74
C GLY A 694 -35.58 0.67 0.65
N LYS A 695 -34.88 1.75 0.29
CA LYS A 695 -33.83 1.76 -0.73
C LYS A 695 -32.47 1.37 -0.12
N CYS A 696 -31.47 1.15 -0.96
CA CYS A 696 -30.08 0.98 -0.55
C CYS A 696 -29.20 2.05 -1.20
N VAL A 697 -27.98 2.24 -0.69
CA VAL A 697 -26.96 3.02 -1.40
C VAL A 697 -26.75 2.42 -2.80
N SER A 698 -26.66 3.26 -3.83
CA SER A 698 -26.38 2.81 -5.21
C SER A 698 -25.11 1.99 -5.27
N GLY A 699 -25.14 0.85 -5.97
CA GLY A 699 -24.05 -0.13 -5.96
C GLY A 699 -24.22 -1.25 -4.92
N SER A 700 -25.29 -1.24 -4.13
CA SER A 700 -25.79 -2.40 -3.38
C SER A 700 -26.58 -3.35 -4.29
N THR A 701 -27.00 -4.51 -3.77
CA THR A 701 -27.94 -5.37 -4.48
C THR A 701 -29.31 -4.73 -4.46
N SER A 702 -29.86 -4.50 -5.65
CA SER A 702 -31.17 -3.87 -5.79
C SER A 702 -32.03 -4.58 -6.83
N ASN A 703 -33.29 -4.82 -6.48
CA ASN A 703 -34.32 -5.19 -7.45
C ASN A 703 -34.55 -4.02 -8.43
N SER A 704 -35.34 -4.25 -9.49
CA SER A 704 -35.63 -3.24 -10.51
C SER A 704 -36.29 -1.96 -9.98
N ASP A 705 -36.92 -2.02 -8.80
CA ASP A 705 -37.54 -0.90 -8.09
C ASP A 705 -36.61 -0.20 -7.08
N GLY A 706 -35.34 -0.63 -6.98
CA GLY A 706 -34.34 -0.07 -6.07
C GLY A 706 -34.41 -0.59 -4.63
N THR A 707 -35.28 -1.58 -4.34
CA THR A 707 -35.37 -2.24 -3.04
C THR A 707 -34.28 -3.31 -2.87
N MET A 708 -34.02 -3.71 -1.63
CA MET A 708 -32.99 -4.71 -1.29
C MET A 708 -33.17 -6.04 -2.06
N GLY A 709 -32.13 -6.45 -2.80
CA GLY A 709 -32.13 -7.72 -3.53
C GLY A 709 -31.79 -8.94 -2.66
N ASN A 710 -32.25 -10.12 -3.09
CA ASN A 710 -31.99 -11.39 -2.40
C ASN A 710 -30.62 -12.00 -2.71
N SER A 711 -30.05 -11.72 -3.88
CA SER A 711 -28.69 -12.13 -4.24
C SER A 711 -27.66 -11.13 -3.71
N THR A 712 -26.42 -11.59 -3.50
CA THR A 712 -25.25 -10.74 -3.22
C THR A 712 -24.54 -10.35 -4.53
N LEU A 713 -23.80 -9.24 -4.51
CA LEU A 713 -22.97 -8.84 -5.66
C LEU A 713 -21.68 -9.66 -5.70
N ALA A 714 -21.21 -9.92 -6.92
CA ALA A 714 -19.88 -10.45 -7.15
C ALA A 714 -18.79 -9.42 -6.76
N TYR A 715 -17.56 -9.88 -6.65
CA TYR A 715 -16.39 -9.05 -6.41
C TYR A 715 -16.21 -7.97 -7.50
N ASP A 716 -15.85 -6.76 -7.06
CA ASP A 716 -15.57 -5.59 -7.90
C ASP A 716 -14.21 -5.01 -7.47
N ASN A 717 -13.28 -4.82 -8.42
CA ASN A 717 -11.93 -4.36 -8.10
C ASN A 717 -11.86 -2.95 -7.51
N ARG A 718 -12.92 -2.14 -7.66
CA ARG A 718 -13.01 -0.78 -7.10
C ARG A 718 -13.23 -0.76 -5.58
N VAL A 719 -13.55 -1.91 -4.97
CA VAL A 719 -13.70 -2.01 -3.51
C VAL A 719 -12.37 -2.25 -2.79
N ARG A 720 -11.26 -2.42 -3.51
CA ARG A 720 -9.93 -2.57 -2.92
C ARG A 720 -9.50 -1.31 -2.16
N SER A 721 -8.54 -1.47 -1.25
CA SER A 721 -7.95 -0.34 -0.52
C SER A 721 -7.22 0.61 -1.47
N HIS A 722 -7.44 1.92 -1.30
CA HIS A 722 -6.67 2.98 -1.97
C HIS A 722 -5.62 3.61 -1.06
N ALA A 723 -5.45 3.08 0.16
CA ALA A 723 -4.48 3.60 1.11
C ALA A 723 -3.05 3.49 0.57
N ASN A 724 -2.28 4.55 0.76
CA ASN A 724 -0.83 4.49 0.59
C ASN A 724 -0.26 3.60 1.70
N TYR A 725 0.03 2.34 1.38
CA TYR A 725 0.47 1.34 2.35
C TYR A 725 1.82 1.73 3.00
N PHE A 726 1.73 2.41 4.15
CA PHE A 726 2.87 2.84 4.95
C PHE A 726 3.78 1.66 5.31
N PHE A 727 3.22 0.51 5.70
CA PHE A 727 4.02 -0.67 6.02
C PHE A 727 4.78 -1.22 4.82
N CYS A 728 4.20 -1.18 3.63
CA CYS A 728 4.92 -1.56 2.43
C CYS A 728 6.04 -0.56 2.10
N ARG A 729 5.90 0.72 2.47
CA ARG A 729 6.96 1.75 2.38
C ARG A 729 8.10 1.53 3.39
N VAL A 730 7.81 1.13 4.63
CA VAL A 730 8.82 0.79 5.65
C VAL A 730 9.58 -0.48 5.25
N LEU A 731 8.92 -1.42 4.57
CA LEU A 731 9.49 -2.65 4.05
C LEU A 731 10.23 -2.47 2.70
N VAL A 732 10.35 -1.25 2.14
CA VAL A 732 10.94 -0.93 0.81
C VAL A 732 12.39 -1.38 0.62
N TYR A 733 13.07 -1.86 1.66
CA TYR A 733 14.37 -2.51 1.47
C TYR A 733 14.30 -3.97 0.99
N SER A 734 13.10 -4.52 0.81
CA SER A 734 12.91 -5.91 0.39
C SER A 734 11.51 -6.10 -0.20
N ASN A 735 11.42 -6.67 -1.39
CA ASN A 735 10.21 -6.83 -2.23
C ASN A 735 9.15 -7.75 -1.62
N LEU A 736 8.56 -7.33 -0.52
CA LEU A 736 7.76 -8.17 0.36
C LEU A 736 6.28 -7.78 0.35
N CYS A 737 5.92 -6.74 -0.41
CA CYS A 737 4.54 -6.38 -0.70
C CYS A 737 4.28 -6.43 -2.21
N SER A 738 3.21 -7.10 -2.63
CA SER A 738 2.71 -7.03 -4.01
C SER A 738 1.76 -5.85 -4.16
N SER A 739 2.12 -4.85 -4.97
CA SER A 739 1.16 -3.82 -5.39
C SER A 739 0.33 -4.35 -6.56
N TYR A 740 -0.93 -3.93 -6.69
CA TYR A 740 -1.75 -4.23 -7.86
C TYR A 740 -1.95 -2.96 -8.66
N ASP A 741 -1.87 -3.04 -9.99
CA ASP A 741 -2.22 -1.91 -10.85
C ASP A 741 -3.73 -1.65 -10.86
N THR A 742 -4.15 -0.53 -11.47
CA THR A 742 -5.57 -0.16 -11.63
C THR A 742 -6.38 -1.15 -12.48
N ALA A 743 -5.73 -2.13 -13.11
CA ALA A 743 -6.36 -3.22 -13.86
C ALA A 743 -6.42 -4.54 -13.07
N GLY A 744 -6.02 -4.54 -11.79
CA GLY A 744 -6.10 -5.70 -10.90
C GLY A 744 -5.03 -6.76 -11.14
N ARG A 745 -3.92 -6.44 -11.84
CA ARG A 745 -2.81 -7.40 -12.05
C ARG A 745 -1.78 -7.28 -10.93
N PRO A 746 -1.24 -8.41 -10.41
CA PRO A 746 -0.17 -8.37 -9.43
C PRO A 746 1.10 -7.78 -10.07
N VAL A 747 1.58 -6.67 -9.53
CA VAL A 747 2.87 -6.06 -9.88
C VAL A 747 3.89 -6.59 -8.88
N LEU A 748 4.66 -7.58 -9.33
CA LEU A 748 5.82 -8.10 -8.63
C LEU A 748 6.94 -7.05 -8.73
N ILE A 749 7.18 -6.25 -7.69
CA ILE A 749 8.43 -5.49 -7.62
C ILE A 749 9.52 -6.53 -7.38
N LEU A 750 10.43 -6.72 -8.33
CA LEU A 750 11.48 -7.74 -8.26
C LEU A 750 12.71 -7.19 -7.56
N ALA A 751 13.10 -7.79 -6.45
CA ALA A 751 14.51 -7.97 -6.08
C ALA A 751 14.60 -9.20 -5.19
N MET A 752 15.06 -10.27 -5.82
CA MET A 752 15.55 -11.50 -5.21
C MET A 752 16.84 -11.21 -4.40
N PRO A 753 17.23 -12.07 -3.44
CA PRO A 753 18.60 -12.04 -2.92
C PRO A 753 19.57 -12.24 -4.09
N SER A 754 20.52 -11.34 -4.18
CA SER A 754 21.40 -11.18 -5.33
C SER A 754 22.22 -12.46 -5.55
N PRO A 755 22.07 -13.15 -6.69
CA PRO A 755 22.99 -14.23 -7.10
C PRO A 755 24.44 -13.70 -7.13
N PRO A 756 25.50 -14.52 -7.05
CA PRO A 756 26.87 -14.06 -7.28
C PRO A 756 26.95 -13.18 -8.55
N ALA A 757 27.76 -12.11 -8.56
CA ALA A 757 27.73 -11.05 -9.58
C ALA A 757 27.71 -11.55 -11.04
N ILE A 758 28.31 -12.72 -11.30
CA ILE A 758 28.30 -13.41 -12.59
C ILE A 758 26.90 -13.92 -12.98
N GLN A 759 26.13 -14.47 -12.02
CA GLN A 759 24.74 -14.90 -12.24
C GLN A 759 23.79 -13.71 -12.39
N GLN A 760 24.00 -12.59 -11.67
CA GLN A 760 23.27 -11.34 -11.91
C GLN A 760 23.53 -10.78 -13.30
N ALA A 761 24.81 -10.74 -13.71
CA ALA A 761 25.17 -10.30 -15.05
C ALA A 761 24.58 -11.20 -16.14
N LYS A 762 24.57 -12.52 -15.92
CA LYS A 762 23.91 -13.49 -16.84
C LYS A 762 22.39 -13.32 -16.89
N ALA A 763 21.74 -13.14 -15.74
CA ALA A 763 20.30 -12.93 -15.67
C ALA A 763 19.89 -11.62 -16.34
N PHE A 764 20.61 -10.53 -16.05
CA PHE A 764 20.45 -9.25 -16.73
C PHE A 764 20.67 -9.39 -18.23
N ALA A 765 21.76 -10.02 -18.67
CA ALA A 765 22.05 -10.20 -20.10
C ALA A 765 20.97 -11.02 -20.82
N MET A 766 20.45 -12.09 -20.21
CA MET A 766 19.36 -12.88 -20.78
C MET A 766 18.03 -12.12 -20.82
N GLN A 767 17.68 -11.39 -19.76
CA GLN A 767 16.47 -10.56 -19.72
C GLN A 767 16.56 -9.42 -20.72
N TRP A 768 17.70 -8.74 -20.77
CA TRP A 768 18.01 -7.67 -21.69
C TRP A 768 17.91 -8.15 -23.14
N LEU A 769 18.50 -9.30 -23.47
CA LEU A 769 18.42 -9.87 -24.80
C LEU A 769 16.97 -10.25 -25.14
N ARG A 770 16.23 -10.87 -24.22
CA ARG A 770 14.80 -11.20 -24.43
C ARG A 770 13.92 -9.99 -24.72
N LEU A 771 14.24 -8.84 -24.13
CA LEU A 771 13.49 -7.59 -24.36
C LEU A 771 13.93 -6.92 -25.66
N ASN A 772 15.23 -6.80 -25.91
CA ASN A 772 15.77 -5.94 -26.97
C ASN A 772 16.14 -6.68 -28.27
N TRP A 773 16.07 -8.01 -28.35
CA TRP A 773 16.54 -8.75 -29.55
C TRP A 773 15.82 -8.35 -30.83
N ILE A 774 14.51 -8.05 -30.76
CA ILE A 774 13.73 -7.60 -31.93
C ILE A 774 14.27 -6.26 -32.42
N ASP A 775 14.58 -5.35 -31.50
CA ASP A 775 15.14 -4.05 -31.85
C ASP A 775 16.54 -4.19 -32.44
N LEU A 776 17.40 -5.05 -31.88
CA LEU A 776 18.73 -5.31 -32.42
C LEU A 776 18.67 -5.88 -33.85
N VAL A 777 17.78 -6.83 -34.10
CA VAL A 777 17.56 -7.38 -35.45
C VAL A 777 17.02 -6.31 -36.39
N THR A 778 16.06 -5.50 -35.93
CA THR A 778 15.47 -4.43 -36.74
C THR A 778 16.50 -3.34 -37.05
N MET A 779 17.31 -2.94 -36.08
CA MET A 779 18.40 -1.98 -36.25
C MET A 779 19.45 -2.51 -37.23
N ALA A 780 19.83 -3.79 -37.12
CA ALA A 780 20.76 -4.41 -38.05
C ALA A 780 20.17 -4.49 -39.47
N ALA A 781 18.89 -4.83 -39.61
CA ALA A 781 18.20 -4.86 -40.89
C ALA A 781 18.09 -3.48 -41.53
N VAL A 782 17.68 -2.46 -40.75
CA VAL A 782 17.56 -1.07 -41.21
C VAL A 782 18.92 -0.47 -41.53
N GLY A 783 19.94 -0.73 -40.69
CA GLY A 783 21.32 -0.31 -40.95
C GLY A 783 21.90 -0.98 -42.21
N GLY A 784 21.67 -2.28 -42.38
CA GLY A 784 22.06 -3.03 -43.57
C GLY A 784 21.36 -2.52 -44.84
N ALA A 785 20.05 -2.26 -44.77
CA ALA A 785 19.29 -1.67 -45.87
C ALA A 785 19.80 -0.26 -46.22
N THR A 786 20.13 0.55 -45.20
CA THR A 786 20.72 1.89 -45.38
C THR A 786 22.08 1.82 -46.06
N LEU A 787 22.94 0.89 -45.65
CA LEU A 787 24.25 0.66 -46.26
C LEU A 787 24.10 0.18 -47.71
N GLY A 788 23.16 -0.74 -47.95
CA GLY A 788 22.82 -1.21 -49.29
C GLY A 788 22.34 -0.07 -50.19
N LEU A 789 21.44 0.78 -49.70
CA LEU A 789 20.97 1.97 -50.43
C LEU A 789 22.09 2.98 -50.67
N TYR A 790 22.98 3.18 -49.69
CA TYR A 790 24.14 4.06 -49.84
C TYR A 790 25.09 3.57 -50.94
N HIS A 791 25.31 2.26 -51.06
CA HIS A 791 26.15 1.69 -52.10
C HIS A 791 25.44 1.46 -53.44
N ALA A 792 24.11 1.56 -53.49
CA ALA A 792 23.34 1.43 -54.72
C ALA A 792 23.81 2.42 -55.81
N PRO A 793 23.83 2.02 -57.09
CA PRO A 793 24.21 2.90 -58.18
C PRO A 793 23.18 4.04 -58.34
N ILE A 794 23.68 5.29 -58.32
CA ILE A 794 22.91 6.53 -58.46
C ILE A 794 22.20 6.69 -59.81
N PRO A 795 22.75 6.25 -60.97
CA PRO A 795 22.19 6.57 -62.29
C PRO A 795 20.74 6.13 -62.54
N THR A 796 20.19 5.26 -61.69
CA THR A 796 18.87 4.66 -61.89
C THR A 796 17.69 5.41 -61.24
N LEU A 797 17.92 6.43 -60.39
CA LEU A 797 16.85 7.01 -59.57
C LEU A 797 16.51 8.48 -59.87
N VAL A 798 17.48 9.40 -60.04
CA VAL A 798 17.23 10.81 -60.40
C VAL A 798 18.42 11.42 -61.16
N THR A 799 18.19 12.06 -62.31
CA THR A 799 19.21 12.81 -63.07
C THR A 799 19.17 14.30 -62.73
N ARG A 800 20.32 14.90 -62.42
CA ARG A 800 20.45 16.34 -62.12
C ARG A 800 21.26 17.02 -63.20
N THR A 801 20.94 18.27 -63.47
CA THR A 801 21.71 19.12 -64.37
C THR A 801 22.48 20.19 -63.59
N PHE A 802 23.68 20.53 -64.08
CA PHE A 802 24.52 21.62 -63.59
C PHE A 802 24.92 22.52 -64.77
N PRO A 803 25.11 23.83 -64.56
CA PRO A 803 25.52 24.71 -65.63
C PRO A 803 27.01 24.52 -65.94
N VAL A 804 27.37 24.54 -67.21
CA VAL A 804 28.75 24.62 -67.69
C VAL A 804 28.81 25.70 -68.76
N THR A 805 29.67 26.71 -68.56
CA THR A 805 30.25 27.43 -69.69
C THR A 805 31.72 27.67 -69.42
N PHE A 806 32.53 27.42 -70.44
CA PHE A 806 33.83 28.06 -70.61
C PHE A 806 33.76 28.70 -71.98
N ASP A 807 33.25 29.94 -72.05
CA ASP A 807 33.52 30.79 -73.20
C ASP A 807 35.01 31.17 -73.20
N GLN A 808 35.46 31.89 -74.22
CA GLN A 808 36.87 32.31 -74.32
C GLN A 808 37.32 33.22 -73.16
N SER A 809 36.42 33.71 -72.28
CA SER A 809 36.76 34.53 -71.11
C SER A 809 37.15 33.73 -69.86
N GLY A 810 36.74 32.45 -69.76
CA GLY A 810 37.05 31.60 -68.62
C GLY A 810 36.15 31.80 -67.39
N ASP A 811 35.00 32.47 -67.56
CA ASP A 811 34.05 32.75 -66.47
C ASP A 811 33.26 31.50 -66.06
N ILE A 812 33.09 31.28 -64.74
CA ILE A 812 32.38 30.13 -64.17
C ILE A 812 30.94 30.52 -63.82
N VAL A 813 29.94 29.89 -64.43
CA VAL A 813 28.49 30.21 -64.26
C VAL A 813 27.94 29.90 -62.87
N PHE A 814 28.71 29.22 -62.03
CA PHE A 814 28.33 28.97 -60.64
C PHE A 814 29.60 28.76 -59.80
N PRO A 815 30.27 29.85 -59.36
CA PRO A 815 31.57 29.76 -58.70
C PRO A 815 31.52 28.99 -57.37
N ASP A 816 30.34 28.90 -56.75
CA ASP A 816 30.12 28.15 -55.52
C ASP A 816 30.41 26.64 -55.64
N TRP A 817 30.48 26.07 -56.87
CA TRP A 817 30.81 24.66 -57.12
C TRP A 817 32.24 24.44 -57.66
N ALA A 818 33.05 25.50 -57.73
CA ALA A 818 34.39 25.49 -58.29
C ALA A 818 35.52 25.53 -57.24
N TYR A 819 35.22 25.22 -55.98
CA TYR A 819 36.26 25.11 -54.95
C TYR A 819 37.16 23.88 -55.25
N PRO A 820 38.46 23.92 -54.89
CA PRO A 820 39.32 22.76 -55.06
C PRO A 820 38.94 21.64 -54.08
N ASP A 821 39.07 20.38 -54.49
CA ASP A 821 38.92 19.22 -53.61
C ASP A 821 40.11 19.15 -52.64
N ARG A 822 39.84 19.44 -51.37
CA ARG A 822 40.83 19.48 -50.27
C ARG A 822 40.85 18.19 -49.45
N GLY A 823 39.99 17.21 -49.77
CA GLY A 823 39.71 16.08 -48.89
C GLY A 823 38.96 16.49 -47.62
N TRP A 824 38.46 15.50 -46.86
CA TRP A 824 37.71 15.77 -45.63
C TRP A 824 38.63 15.81 -44.41
N ILE A 825 38.48 16.83 -43.56
CA ILE A 825 39.22 16.91 -42.29
C ILE A 825 38.87 15.72 -41.39
N ILE A 826 37.59 15.36 -41.36
CA ILE A 826 37.08 14.18 -40.67
C ILE A 826 36.33 13.33 -41.67
N PRO A 827 36.78 12.09 -41.95
CA PRO A 827 36.08 11.23 -42.89
C PRO A 827 34.71 10.82 -42.34
N SER A 828 33.74 10.56 -43.23
CA SER A 828 32.34 10.30 -42.83
C SER A 828 32.19 9.14 -41.83
N TRP A 829 32.96 8.07 -41.98
CA TRP A 829 32.93 6.94 -41.05
C TRP A 829 33.46 7.32 -39.66
N ALA A 830 34.50 8.16 -39.59
CA ALA A 830 35.07 8.64 -38.33
C ALA A 830 34.11 9.59 -37.63
N SER A 831 33.42 10.47 -38.39
CA SER A 831 32.35 11.31 -37.85
C SER A 831 31.24 10.48 -37.24
N GLY A 832 30.79 9.41 -37.92
CA GLY A 832 29.79 8.48 -37.39
C GLY A 832 30.27 7.76 -36.14
N LEU A 833 31.52 7.28 -36.14
CA LEU A 833 32.12 6.61 -34.99
C LEU A 833 32.23 7.53 -33.77
N VAL A 834 32.73 8.75 -33.95
CA VAL A 834 32.86 9.75 -32.87
C VAL A 834 31.49 10.11 -32.30
N SER A 835 30.47 10.22 -33.16
CA SER A 835 29.09 10.54 -32.76
C SER A 835 28.41 9.43 -31.94
N LEU A 836 28.90 8.18 -32.00
CA LEU A 836 28.44 7.07 -31.18
C LEU A 836 29.34 6.83 -29.97
N ALA A 837 30.65 6.69 -30.20
CA ALA A 837 31.63 6.35 -29.19
C ALA A 837 31.80 7.46 -28.13
N GLY A 838 31.72 8.74 -28.53
CA GLY A 838 31.79 9.88 -27.61
C GLY A 838 30.71 9.82 -26.54
N PRO A 839 29.41 9.79 -26.91
CA PRO A 839 28.33 9.59 -25.96
C PRO A 839 28.43 8.31 -25.14
N TYR A 840 28.80 7.17 -25.76
CA TYR A 840 28.91 5.89 -25.05
C TYR A 840 29.94 5.94 -23.92
N LEU A 841 31.09 6.57 -24.17
CA LEU A 841 32.11 6.76 -23.14
C LEU A 841 31.55 7.56 -21.95
N VAL A 842 30.79 8.62 -22.22
CA VAL A 842 30.16 9.43 -21.16
C VAL A 842 29.16 8.59 -20.36
N TYR A 843 28.30 7.80 -21.00
CA TYR A 843 27.33 6.95 -20.32
C TYR A 843 27.98 5.87 -19.46
N VAL A 844 29.07 5.25 -19.96
CA VAL A 844 29.84 4.24 -19.24
C VAL A 844 30.55 4.85 -18.03
N LEU A 845 31.22 6.00 -18.20
CA LEU A 845 31.86 6.71 -17.10
C LEU A 845 30.84 7.17 -16.05
N ALA A 846 29.63 7.56 -16.47
CA ALA A 846 28.57 7.93 -15.55
C ALA A 846 28.09 6.78 -14.65
N GLN A 847 28.32 5.51 -15.05
CA GLN A 847 27.97 4.35 -14.21
C GLN A 847 28.76 4.26 -12.92
N ILE A 848 29.91 4.96 -12.81
CA ILE A 848 30.63 5.12 -11.54
C ILE A 848 29.71 5.72 -10.46
N ARG A 849 28.75 6.57 -10.85
CA ARG A 849 27.84 7.27 -9.94
C ARG A 849 26.38 6.82 -10.06
N ILE A 850 25.86 6.66 -11.27
CA ILE A 850 24.45 6.29 -11.51
C ILE A 850 24.18 4.81 -11.18
N LYS A 851 25.17 3.93 -11.35
CA LYS A 851 25.11 2.50 -11.02
C LYS A 851 23.82 1.80 -11.53
N SER A 852 23.35 2.15 -12.73
CA SER A 852 22.15 1.57 -13.33
C SER A 852 22.42 1.07 -14.75
N ALA A 853 22.54 -0.26 -14.87
CA ALA A 853 22.75 -0.92 -16.17
C ALA A 853 21.56 -0.69 -17.14
N TRP A 854 20.35 -0.52 -16.59
CA TRP A 854 19.14 -0.22 -17.37
C TRP A 854 19.16 1.21 -17.95
N ASP A 855 19.63 2.19 -17.19
CA ASP A 855 19.81 3.55 -17.71
C ASP A 855 20.93 3.61 -18.75
N ALA A 856 22.07 2.97 -18.49
CA ALA A 856 23.18 2.87 -19.45
C ALA A 856 22.73 2.24 -20.77
N SER A 857 21.97 1.14 -20.67
CA SER A 857 21.38 0.44 -21.81
C SER A 857 20.49 1.37 -22.65
N ASN A 858 19.53 2.07 -22.02
CA ASN A 858 18.64 2.98 -22.75
C ASN A 858 19.38 4.14 -23.40
N ALA A 859 20.39 4.69 -22.73
CA ALA A 859 21.20 5.75 -23.29
C ALA A 859 21.97 5.28 -24.53
N ILE A 860 22.56 4.07 -24.49
CA ILE A 860 23.29 3.47 -25.61
C ILE A 860 22.34 3.12 -26.76
N ILE A 861 21.26 2.37 -26.49
CA ILE A 861 20.27 1.97 -27.51
C ILE A 861 19.62 3.21 -28.13
N GLY A 862 19.17 4.17 -27.32
CA GLY A 862 18.53 5.40 -27.78
C GLY A 862 19.46 6.28 -28.63
N THR A 863 20.74 6.40 -28.25
CA THR A 863 21.73 7.09 -29.09
C THR A 863 21.95 6.34 -30.41
N THR A 864 21.96 5.00 -30.38
CA THR A 864 22.06 4.19 -31.60
C THR A 864 20.84 4.39 -32.51
N TRP A 865 19.64 4.38 -31.94
CA TRP A 865 18.38 4.63 -32.66
C TRP A 865 18.40 6.01 -33.32
N SER A 866 18.79 7.04 -32.57
CA SER A 866 18.93 8.41 -33.07
C SER A 866 19.82 8.47 -34.31
N VAL A 867 21.02 7.89 -34.24
CA VAL A 867 21.98 7.91 -35.36
C VAL A 867 21.52 7.05 -36.53
N ILE A 868 20.94 5.87 -36.30
CA ILE A 868 20.40 5.02 -37.37
C ILE A 868 19.24 5.70 -38.08
N LEU A 869 18.27 6.26 -37.35
CA LEU A 869 17.13 6.97 -37.92
C LEU A 869 17.58 8.19 -38.73
N ALA A 870 18.49 8.99 -38.20
CA ALA A 870 19.08 10.11 -38.92
C ALA A 870 19.83 9.63 -40.18
N SER A 871 20.56 8.53 -40.08
CA SER A 871 21.31 7.93 -41.19
C SER A 871 20.40 7.40 -42.29
N VAL A 872 19.32 6.71 -41.95
CA VAL A 872 18.31 6.24 -42.92
C VAL A 872 17.74 7.44 -43.64
N PHE A 873 17.20 8.40 -42.89
CA PHE A 873 16.50 9.55 -43.46
C PHE A 873 17.42 10.36 -44.38
N GLN A 874 18.67 10.63 -43.95
CA GLN A 874 19.63 11.34 -44.79
C GLN A 874 20.08 10.53 -45.99
N VAL A 875 20.30 9.20 -45.91
CA VAL A 875 20.71 8.40 -47.07
C VAL A 875 19.60 8.40 -48.12
N PHE A 876 18.34 8.23 -47.71
CA PHE A 876 17.21 8.30 -48.64
C PHE A 876 17.16 9.66 -49.35
N LEU A 877 17.22 10.76 -48.61
CA LEU A 877 17.26 12.10 -49.21
C LEU A 877 18.51 12.31 -50.07
N LYS A 878 19.65 11.75 -49.68
CA LYS A 878 20.92 11.88 -50.40
C LYS A 878 20.92 11.16 -51.75
N GLN A 879 20.31 9.98 -51.81
CA GLN A 879 20.17 9.25 -53.07
C GLN A 879 19.07 9.85 -53.95
N LEU A 880 17.92 10.22 -53.38
CA LEU A 880 16.76 10.71 -54.14
C LEU A 880 16.88 12.20 -54.50
N VAL A 881 17.10 13.06 -53.50
CA VAL A 881 17.15 14.52 -53.69
C VAL A 881 18.54 14.99 -54.06
N GLY A 882 19.56 14.60 -53.28
CA GLY A 882 21.00 14.87 -53.46
C GLY A 882 21.36 16.32 -53.82
N GLY A 883 22.62 16.57 -54.16
CA GLY A 883 23.10 17.93 -54.46
C GLY A 883 24.59 17.97 -54.78
N PHE A 884 25.03 19.01 -55.49
CA PHE A 884 26.44 19.19 -55.82
C PHE A 884 27.21 19.77 -54.63
N ARG A 885 28.38 19.19 -54.35
CA ARG A 885 29.30 19.72 -53.34
C ARG A 885 29.98 20.99 -53.85
N PRO A 886 30.48 21.87 -52.96
CA PRO A 886 31.22 23.06 -53.37
C PRO A 886 32.45 22.79 -54.24
N TYR A 887 33.02 21.57 -54.20
CA TYR A 887 34.14 21.16 -55.05
C TYR A 887 33.76 20.34 -56.28
N PHE A 888 32.47 20.25 -56.63
CA PHE A 888 31.97 19.34 -57.66
C PHE A 888 32.65 19.52 -59.02
N LEU A 889 32.87 20.76 -59.47
CA LEU A 889 33.45 21.02 -60.80
C LEU A 889 34.90 20.56 -60.90
N ASP A 890 35.68 20.66 -59.82
CA ASP A 890 37.06 20.18 -59.74
C ASP A 890 37.13 18.65 -59.86
N VAL A 891 36.15 17.93 -59.30
CA VAL A 891 36.08 16.46 -59.42
C VAL A 891 35.50 16.01 -60.75
N CYS A 892 34.46 16.69 -61.26
CA CYS A 892 33.78 16.30 -62.50
C CYS A 892 34.68 16.48 -63.73
N MET A 893 35.49 17.55 -63.78
CA MET A 893 36.31 17.92 -64.95
C MET A 893 35.47 17.84 -66.24
N PRO A 894 34.42 18.69 -66.37
CA PRO A 894 33.42 18.55 -67.42
C PRO A 894 34.00 18.83 -68.81
N ASP A 895 33.75 17.92 -69.76
CA ASP A 895 34.07 18.08 -71.18
C ASP A 895 32.77 18.08 -72.00
N THR A 896 32.35 19.26 -72.44
CA THR A 896 31.11 19.46 -73.21
C THR A 896 31.12 18.76 -74.56
N SER A 897 32.28 18.37 -75.10
CA SER A 897 32.36 17.60 -76.35
C SER A 897 31.74 16.21 -76.22
N LEU A 898 31.76 15.63 -75.01
CA LEU A 898 31.16 14.34 -74.68
C LEU A 898 29.63 14.36 -74.72
N ALA A 899 28.99 15.53 -74.65
CA ALA A 899 27.53 15.65 -74.70
C ALA A 899 26.93 15.08 -76.01
N LYS A 900 27.71 15.05 -77.10
CA LYS A 900 27.26 14.50 -78.39
C LYS A 900 27.22 12.97 -78.41
N SER A 901 28.15 12.30 -77.71
CA SER A 901 28.27 10.84 -77.66
C SER A 901 27.61 10.23 -76.42
N HIS A 902 27.55 10.95 -75.31
CA HIS A 902 27.03 10.51 -74.02
C HIS A 902 25.83 11.37 -73.60
N ASN A 903 24.62 11.08 -74.12
CA ASN A 903 23.37 11.75 -73.75
C ASN A 903 22.28 10.74 -73.37
N LYS A 904 22.58 9.86 -72.42
CA LYS A 904 21.65 8.79 -72.01
C LYS A 904 20.39 9.34 -71.35
N SER A 905 20.52 10.50 -70.70
CA SER A 905 19.44 11.18 -69.97
C SER A 905 18.58 12.10 -70.84
N GLY A 906 19.04 12.50 -72.03
CA GLY A 906 18.37 13.49 -72.87
C GLY A 906 18.44 14.94 -72.32
N LEU A 907 19.19 15.15 -71.23
CA LEU A 907 19.24 16.42 -70.49
C LEU A 907 20.59 17.15 -70.62
N ASN A 908 21.42 16.78 -71.61
CA ASN A 908 22.67 17.49 -71.91
C ASN A 908 22.44 18.64 -72.88
N GLY A 909 22.93 19.82 -72.50
CA GLY A 909 22.78 21.05 -73.28
C GLY A 909 21.34 21.50 -73.35
N VAL A 910 20.65 21.57 -72.20
CA VAL A 910 19.25 22.00 -72.06
C VAL A 910 19.14 23.28 -71.23
N GLY A 911 17.92 23.80 -71.03
CA GLY A 911 17.66 24.96 -70.17
C GLY A 911 17.97 26.32 -70.80
N PHE A 912 17.94 27.38 -69.99
CA PHE A 912 18.21 28.76 -70.44
C PHE A 912 19.66 28.86 -70.98
N HIS A 913 19.83 29.36 -72.20
CA HIS A 913 21.10 29.34 -72.96
C HIS A 913 21.73 27.96 -73.25
N GLN A 914 21.00 26.85 -73.05
CA GLN A 914 21.49 25.48 -73.30
C GLN A 914 22.76 25.12 -72.51
N ILE A 915 22.95 25.73 -71.34
CA ILE A 915 24.17 25.57 -70.54
C ILE A 915 24.07 24.45 -69.49
N MET A 916 22.93 23.76 -69.39
CA MET A 916 22.71 22.75 -68.35
C MET A 916 23.09 21.36 -68.87
N TYR A 917 23.96 20.66 -68.15
CA TYR A 917 24.49 19.34 -68.49
C TYR A 917 24.37 18.36 -67.31
N THR A 918 24.39 17.07 -67.58
CA THR A 918 24.39 16.01 -66.57
C THR A 918 25.80 15.47 -66.35
N ILE A 919 25.95 14.56 -65.39
CA ILE A 919 27.27 13.93 -65.10
C ILE A 919 27.83 13.09 -66.25
N ASP A 920 27.06 12.88 -67.33
CA ASP A 920 27.49 12.13 -68.52
C ASP A 920 28.70 12.78 -69.24
N ILE A 921 28.93 14.08 -68.99
CA ILE A 921 30.04 14.85 -69.56
C ILE A 921 31.28 14.93 -68.65
N CYS A 922 31.24 14.34 -67.45
CA CYS A 922 32.40 14.34 -66.54
C CYS A 922 33.47 13.36 -67.04
N THR A 923 34.75 13.77 -67.03
CA THR A 923 35.88 12.92 -67.46
C THR A 923 36.49 12.07 -66.33
N GLN A 924 36.00 12.25 -65.11
CA GLN A 924 36.44 11.52 -63.92
C GLN A 924 36.31 9.99 -64.08
N THR A 925 37.43 9.28 -63.94
CA THR A 925 37.47 7.81 -64.05
C THR A 925 37.10 7.11 -62.74
N ASP A 926 37.25 7.77 -61.59
CA ASP A 926 36.84 7.26 -60.29
C ASP A 926 35.35 7.56 -60.02
N TYR A 927 34.51 6.57 -60.29
CA TYR A 927 33.07 6.66 -60.06
C TYR A 927 32.72 6.94 -58.59
N ALA A 928 33.51 6.46 -57.62
CA ALA A 928 33.22 6.70 -56.19
C ALA A 928 33.46 8.16 -55.82
N LYS A 929 34.52 8.78 -56.35
CA LYS A 929 34.76 10.23 -56.19
C LYS A 929 33.65 11.06 -56.83
N LEU A 930 33.25 10.73 -58.06
CA LEU A 930 32.17 11.43 -58.75
C LEU A 930 30.83 11.28 -58.03
N LYS A 931 30.48 10.07 -57.60
CA LYS A 931 29.30 9.76 -56.77
C LYS A 931 29.28 10.60 -55.48
N ASN A 932 30.42 10.72 -54.79
CA ASN A 932 30.52 11.54 -53.58
C ASN A 932 30.30 13.02 -53.89
N ALA A 933 30.82 13.54 -55.00
CA ALA A 933 30.72 14.94 -55.39
C ALA A 933 29.27 15.39 -55.71
N ILE A 934 28.39 14.46 -56.12
CA ILE A 934 26.98 14.73 -56.46
C ILE A 934 25.97 14.36 -55.35
N THR A 935 26.47 13.97 -54.19
CA THR A 935 25.66 13.54 -53.02
C THR A 935 25.94 14.43 -51.80
N SER A 936 25.83 15.74 -51.97
CA SER A 936 26.00 16.72 -50.89
C SER A 936 24.80 16.77 -49.94
N PHE A 937 23.59 16.95 -50.45
CA PHE A 937 22.41 17.19 -49.62
C PHE A 937 21.75 15.89 -49.14
N PRO A 938 21.35 15.77 -47.86
CA PRO A 938 21.80 16.55 -46.70
C PRO A 938 23.12 16.00 -46.14
N SER A 939 23.82 16.77 -45.31
CA SER A 939 25.11 16.34 -44.76
C SER A 939 24.97 15.15 -43.81
N GLY A 940 25.71 14.08 -44.07
CA GLY A 940 25.73 12.87 -43.23
C GLY A 940 26.50 13.08 -41.93
N HIS A 941 27.63 13.80 -41.99
CA HIS A 941 28.41 14.20 -40.82
C HIS A 941 27.58 15.04 -39.84
N SER A 942 26.90 16.06 -40.36
CA SER A 942 26.05 16.92 -39.53
C SER A 942 24.88 16.16 -38.92
N SER A 943 24.21 15.30 -39.72
CA SER A 943 23.12 14.44 -39.23
C SER A 943 23.58 13.51 -38.10
N ALA A 944 24.70 12.82 -38.27
CA ALA A 944 25.24 11.91 -37.26
C ALA A 944 25.70 12.65 -36.00
N ALA A 945 26.41 13.78 -36.16
CA ALA A 945 26.90 14.59 -35.04
C ALA A 945 25.75 15.16 -34.20
N CYS A 946 24.74 15.76 -34.83
CA CYS A 946 23.58 16.29 -34.14
C CYS A 946 22.67 15.19 -33.56
N ALA A 947 22.61 14.01 -34.18
CA ALA A 947 21.88 12.86 -33.63
C ALA A 947 22.55 12.29 -32.37
N GLY A 948 23.87 12.10 -32.38
CA GLY A 948 24.63 11.53 -31.26
C GLY A 948 24.82 12.52 -30.12
N PHE A 949 25.42 13.68 -30.41
CA PHE A 949 25.67 14.70 -29.39
C PHE A 949 24.40 15.44 -28.95
N GLY A 950 23.38 15.54 -29.81
CA GLY A 950 22.07 16.07 -29.41
C GLY A 950 21.37 15.17 -28.40
N PHE A 951 21.44 13.85 -28.58
CA PHE A 951 20.94 12.91 -27.57
C PHE A 951 21.73 13.03 -26.26
N LEU A 952 23.07 13.12 -26.34
CA LEU A 952 23.92 13.31 -25.16
C LEU A 952 23.59 14.62 -24.41
N PHE A 953 23.30 15.69 -25.13
CA PHE A 953 22.85 16.96 -24.55
C PHE A 953 21.53 16.81 -23.78
N LEU A 954 20.52 16.15 -24.37
CA LEU A 954 19.25 15.86 -23.69
C LEU A 954 19.46 15.00 -22.45
N TRP A 955 20.30 13.98 -22.56
CA TRP A 955 20.66 13.10 -21.45
C TRP A 955 21.36 13.84 -20.32
N LEU A 956 22.35 14.70 -20.63
CA LEU A 956 23.04 15.51 -19.61
C LEU A 956 22.09 16.50 -18.95
N ASN A 957 21.19 17.13 -19.69
CA ASN A 957 20.16 17.99 -19.09
C ASN A 957 19.30 17.21 -18.08
N ALA A 958 18.83 16.02 -18.44
CA ALA A 958 18.01 15.18 -17.57
C ALA A 958 18.77 14.69 -16.32
N LYS A 959 20.03 14.27 -16.47
CA LYS A 959 20.83 13.71 -15.37
C LYS A 959 21.46 14.76 -14.46
N LEU A 960 21.80 15.94 -14.98
CA LEU A 960 22.32 17.06 -14.19
C LEU A 960 21.21 17.98 -13.68
N LYS A 961 19.98 17.85 -14.21
CA LYS A 961 18.82 18.68 -13.85
C LYS A 961 19.08 20.17 -14.07
N VAL A 962 19.62 20.52 -15.23
CA VAL A 962 19.96 21.91 -15.58
C VAL A 962 18.70 22.75 -15.80
N TRP A 963 17.70 22.22 -16.51
CA TRP A 963 16.39 22.85 -16.67
C TRP A 963 15.33 22.21 -15.76
N ALA A 964 15.61 22.17 -14.46
CA ALA A 964 14.65 21.72 -13.44
C ALA A 964 14.00 22.89 -12.71
N ASP A 965 13.25 22.60 -11.64
CA ASP A 965 12.55 23.55 -10.76
C ASP A 965 13.48 24.39 -9.85
N HIS A 966 14.79 24.34 -10.06
CA HIS A 966 15.78 25.04 -9.25
C HIS A 966 16.94 25.56 -10.10
N LYS A 967 17.62 26.60 -9.59
CA LYS A 967 18.77 27.21 -10.26
C LYS A 967 19.97 26.24 -10.26
N PRO A 968 20.49 25.82 -11.43
CA PRO A 968 21.66 24.96 -11.48
C PRO A 968 22.95 25.76 -11.21
N ALA A 969 23.99 25.06 -10.77
CA ALA A 969 25.33 25.63 -10.76
C ALA A 969 25.82 25.85 -12.21
N PHE A 970 26.54 26.95 -12.47
CA PHE A 970 26.96 27.32 -13.82
C PHE A 970 27.81 26.23 -14.50
N TRP A 971 28.64 25.50 -13.75
CA TRP A 971 29.42 24.39 -14.30
C TRP A 971 28.54 23.27 -14.87
N LYS A 972 27.36 23.00 -14.27
CA LYS A 972 26.41 22.00 -14.80
C LYS A 972 25.85 22.46 -16.14
N LEU A 973 25.49 23.73 -16.24
CA LEU A 973 25.03 24.34 -17.48
C LEU A 973 26.13 24.26 -18.56
N PHE A 974 27.37 24.64 -18.22
CA PHE A 974 28.51 24.56 -19.14
C PHE A 974 28.73 23.14 -19.65
N LEU A 975 28.77 22.13 -18.76
CA LEU A 975 28.93 20.73 -19.14
C LEU A 975 27.79 20.23 -20.05
N THR A 976 26.55 20.62 -19.78
CA THR A 976 25.41 20.25 -20.63
C THR A 976 25.55 20.78 -22.04
N PHE A 977 26.17 21.95 -22.26
CA PHE A 977 26.36 22.53 -23.60
C PHE A 977 27.58 22.01 -24.37
N LEU A 978 28.53 21.32 -23.73
CA LEU A 978 29.73 20.79 -24.40
C LEU A 978 29.44 19.86 -25.59
N PRO A 979 28.47 18.92 -25.54
CA PRO A 979 28.12 18.10 -26.70
C PRO A 979 27.65 18.93 -27.90
N LEU A 980 26.86 19.99 -27.65
CA LEU A 980 26.38 20.88 -28.71
C LEU A 980 27.53 21.63 -29.35
N LEU A 981 28.48 22.12 -28.55
CA LEU A 981 29.70 22.74 -29.06
C LEU A 981 30.50 21.76 -29.94
N GLY A 982 30.65 20.51 -29.49
CA GLY A 982 31.30 19.46 -30.28
C GLY A 982 30.60 19.21 -31.63
N ALA A 983 29.28 19.13 -31.65
CA ALA A 983 28.50 18.98 -32.88
C ALA A 983 28.66 20.18 -33.82
N VAL A 984 28.63 21.40 -33.29
CA VAL A 984 28.81 22.63 -34.08
C VAL A 984 30.21 22.71 -34.69
N LEU A 985 31.25 22.31 -33.94
CA LEU A 985 32.63 22.26 -34.46
C LEU A 985 32.77 21.24 -35.60
N LEU A 986 32.16 20.06 -35.46
CA LEU A 986 32.10 19.06 -36.53
C LEU A 986 31.31 19.54 -37.76
N CYS A 987 30.24 20.30 -37.54
CA CYS A 987 29.49 20.90 -38.65
C CYS A 987 30.30 21.99 -39.34
N GLY A 988 30.96 22.87 -38.56
CA GLY A 988 31.77 23.97 -39.07
C GLY A 988 32.99 23.50 -39.87
N SER A 989 33.59 22.35 -39.52
CA SER A 989 34.71 21.81 -40.30
C SER A 989 34.33 21.50 -41.75
N LEU A 990 33.06 21.19 -42.02
CA LEU A 990 32.55 20.88 -43.37
C LEU A 990 32.44 22.11 -44.27
N THR A 991 32.41 23.30 -43.67
CA THR A 991 32.50 24.57 -44.39
C THR A 991 33.96 24.91 -44.68
N ILE A 992 34.88 24.57 -43.78
CA ILE A 992 36.33 24.84 -43.93
C ILE A 992 36.94 24.00 -45.05
N ASP A 993 36.61 22.71 -45.12
CA ASP A 993 37.07 21.80 -46.17
C ASP A 993 36.23 21.87 -47.45
N ALA A 994 35.25 22.77 -47.49
CA ALA A 994 34.31 22.95 -48.60
C ALA A 994 33.56 21.65 -48.97
N ALA A 995 33.38 20.72 -48.02
CA ALA A 995 32.72 19.45 -48.28
C ALA A 995 31.21 19.56 -48.44
N HIS A 996 30.57 20.59 -47.87
CA HIS A 996 29.13 20.81 -47.89
C HIS A 996 28.77 22.29 -47.93
N ASN A 997 27.62 22.61 -48.54
CA ASN A 997 27.03 23.94 -48.46
C ASN A 997 26.41 24.15 -47.07
N TRP A 998 26.24 25.41 -46.65
CA TRP A 998 25.63 25.72 -45.35
C TRP A 998 24.23 25.12 -45.18
N TYR A 999 23.43 25.04 -46.25
CA TYR A 999 22.08 24.46 -46.20
C TYR A 999 22.10 22.94 -46.08
N ASP A 1000 23.13 22.26 -46.63
CA ASP A 1000 23.32 20.81 -46.46
C ASP A 1000 23.59 20.48 -44.99
N ILE A 1001 24.36 21.35 -44.32
CA ILE A 1001 24.71 21.25 -42.91
C ILE A 1001 23.49 21.53 -42.05
N VAL A 1002 22.75 22.62 -42.30
CA VAL A 1002 21.54 22.95 -41.52
C VAL A 1002 20.47 21.86 -41.65
N ALA A 1003 20.23 21.35 -42.86
CA ALA A 1003 19.27 20.26 -43.08
C ALA A 1003 19.71 18.97 -42.37
N GLY A 1004 21.00 18.64 -42.43
CA GLY A 1004 21.56 17.52 -41.69
C GLY A 1004 21.40 17.68 -40.18
N ALA A 1005 21.75 18.85 -39.64
CA ALA A 1005 21.60 19.16 -38.22
C ALA A 1005 20.14 19.03 -37.76
N PHE A 1006 19.19 19.52 -38.56
CA PHE A 1006 17.76 19.39 -38.28
C PHE A 1006 17.31 17.92 -38.22
N ILE A 1007 17.72 17.10 -39.20
CA ILE A 1007 17.43 15.65 -39.21
C ILE A 1007 18.01 14.97 -37.97
N GLY A 1008 19.24 15.33 -37.59
CA GLY A 1008 19.89 14.79 -36.40
C GLY A 1008 19.20 15.18 -35.09
N PHE A 1009 18.88 16.46 -34.90
CA PHE A 1009 18.19 16.92 -33.68
C PHE A 1009 16.77 16.36 -33.53
N THR A 1010 16.02 16.26 -34.63
CA THR A 1010 14.68 15.68 -34.61
C THR A 1010 14.73 14.18 -34.27
N SER A 1011 15.67 13.46 -34.87
CA SER A 1011 15.90 12.04 -34.56
C SER A 1011 16.34 11.82 -33.12
N SER A 1012 17.19 12.71 -32.56
CA SER A 1012 17.58 12.62 -31.15
C SER A 1012 16.43 12.91 -30.19
N CYS A 1013 15.59 13.92 -30.44
CA CYS A 1013 14.40 14.17 -29.61
C CYS A 1013 13.41 12.99 -29.65
N ALA A 1014 13.17 12.43 -30.84
CA ALA A 1014 12.28 11.29 -31.00
C ALA A 1014 12.82 10.06 -30.27
N ALA A 1015 14.08 9.69 -30.51
CA ALA A 1015 14.72 8.55 -29.86
C ALA A 1015 14.83 8.74 -28.33
N TYR A 1016 15.10 9.96 -27.88
CA TYR A 1016 15.15 10.26 -26.45
C TYR A 1016 13.78 10.04 -25.80
N ARG A 1017 12.69 10.56 -26.40
CA ARG A 1017 11.33 10.34 -25.89
C ARG A 1017 10.91 8.88 -25.92
N THR A 1018 11.39 8.07 -26.85
CA THR A 1018 11.03 6.64 -26.88
C THR A 1018 11.77 5.85 -25.81
N CYS A 1019 12.97 6.28 -25.41
CA CYS A 1019 13.77 5.62 -24.37
C CYS A 1019 13.55 6.20 -22.96
N TYR A 1020 13.05 7.43 -22.85
CA TYR A 1020 12.84 8.16 -21.60
C TYR A 1020 11.44 8.79 -21.54
N ALA A 1021 10.87 8.87 -20.34
CA ALA A 1021 9.46 9.25 -20.16
C ALA A 1021 9.10 10.67 -20.65
N ALA A 1022 10.06 11.60 -20.72
CA ALA A 1022 9.84 12.93 -21.27
C ALA A 1022 11.13 13.49 -21.88
N VAL A 1023 11.00 14.48 -22.78
CA VAL A 1023 12.16 15.23 -23.30
C VAL A 1023 12.50 16.39 -22.36
N TRP A 1024 11.51 17.24 -22.07
CA TRP A 1024 11.72 18.50 -21.35
C TRP A 1024 11.11 18.55 -19.95
N ASP A 1025 10.07 17.74 -19.66
CA ASP A 1025 9.47 17.73 -18.32
C ASP A 1025 10.48 17.18 -17.32
N TRP A 1026 11.04 18.09 -16.52
CA TRP A 1026 12.12 17.78 -15.59
C TRP A 1026 11.71 16.74 -14.54
N ARG A 1027 10.41 16.54 -14.28
CA ARG A 1027 9.92 15.53 -13.34
C ARG A 1027 10.18 14.12 -13.87
N PHE A 1028 10.11 13.92 -15.18
CA PHE A 1028 10.11 12.58 -15.78
C PHE A 1028 11.24 12.34 -16.79
N ASN A 1029 11.92 13.40 -17.28
CA ASN A 1029 12.90 13.29 -18.37
C ASN A 1029 14.12 12.41 -18.09
N HIS A 1030 14.35 12.03 -16.85
CA HIS A 1030 15.47 11.20 -16.42
C HIS A 1030 15.12 9.72 -16.25
N LEU A 1031 13.84 9.37 -16.36
CA LEU A 1031 13.30 8.04 -16.10
C LEU A 1031 13.32 7.20 -17.39
N PRO A 1032 14.10 6.11 -17.46
CA PRO A 1032 14.13 5.23 -18.62
C PRO A 1032 12.82 4.43 -18.74
N LEU A 1033 12.36 4.17 -19.95
CA LEU A 1033 11.14 3.41 -20.25
C LEU A 1033 11.44 1.93 -20.51
N LEU A 1034 10.47 1.07 -20.24
CA LEU A 1034 10.49 -0.37 -20.55
C LEU A 1034 9.52 -0.66 -21.70
N GLN A 1035 9.97 -1.39 -22.74
CA GLN A 1035 9.29 -1.57 -24.05
C GLN A 1035 7.88 -2.23 -24.00
N ARG A 1036 7.36 -2.58 -22.82
CA ARG A 1036 6.05 -3.22 -22.63
C ARG A 1036 5.23 -2.64 -21.48
N GLU A 1037 5.68 -1.56 -20.87
CA GLU A 1037 5.04 -0.94 -19.72
C GLU A 1037 4.46 0.42 -20.10
N SER A 1038 3.23 0.71 -19.66
CA SER A 1038 2.64 2.03 -19.83
C SER A 1038 3.13 2.96 -18.73
N PHE A 1039 3.77 4.07 -19.10
CA PHE A 1039 4.20 5.09 -18.15
C PHE A 1039 3.03 6.00 -17.74
N SER A 1040 2.71 6.05 -16.44
CA SER A 1040 1.69 6.96 -15.87
C SER A 1040 2.33 8.28 -15.44
N TYR A 1041 1.72 9.41 -15.80
CA TYR A 1041 2.18 10.75 -15.43
C TYR A 1041 1.49 11.32 -14.17
N LYS A 1042 0.75 10.49 -13.42
CA LYS A 1042 -0.16 10.95 -12.36
C LYS A 1042 0.42 10.99 -10.94
N ASP A 1043 1.61 10.42 -10.71
CA ASP A 1043 2.22 10.35 -9.37
C ASP A 1043 3.38 11.35 -9.22
N ASP A 1044 3.37 12.14 -8.14
CA ASP A 1044 4.42 13.13 -7.83
C ASP A 1044 5.70 12.50 -7.20
N ASP A 1045 5.77 11.16 -7.07
CA ASP A 1045 6.79 10.45 -6.28
C ASP A 1045 7.77 9.59 -7.11
N HIS A 1046 7.88 9.80 -8.43
CA HIS A 1046 8.77 9.01 -9.30
C HIS A 1046 10.27 9.36 -9.20
N GLY A 1047 10.73 9.91 -8.07
CA GLY A 1047 12.07 10.46 -7.91
C GLY A 1047 13.04 9.57 -7.12
N ASP A 1048 13.34 8.36 -7.60
CA ASP A 1048 14.40 7.50 -7.04
C ASP A 1048 15.74 8.30 -6.93
N PRO A 1049 16.36 8.40 -5.74
CA PRO A 1049 17.59 9.17 -5.51
C PRO A 1049 18.79 8.76 -6.40
N GLY A 1050 18.80 7.54 -6.94
CA GLY A 1050 19.94 6.98 -7.69
C GLY A 1050 20.00 7.34 -9.18
N GLN A 1051 18.93 7.88 -9.78
CA GLN A 1051 18.81 7.97 -11.24
C GLN A 1051 19.26 9.29 -11.87
N THR A 1052 19.79 10.22 -11.07
CA THR A 1052 20.36 11.50 -11.53
C THR A 1052 21.74 11.72 -10.91
N LEU A 1053 22.68 12.29 -11.69
CA LEU A 1053 24.02 12.62 -11.19
C LEU A 1053 23.95 13.63 -10.03
N SER A 1054 23.01 14.57 -10.09
CA SER A 1054 22.80 15.58 -9.05
C SER A 1054 22.35 14.98 -7.71
N ARG A 1055 21.35 14.09 -7.69
CA ARG A 1055 20.86 13.47 -6.46
C ARG A 1055 21.85 12.42 -5.90
N SER A 1056 22.60 11.74 -6.77
CA SER A 1056 23.63 10.77 -6.36
C SER A 1056 24.80 11.37 -5.54
N VAL A 1057 24.97 12.69 -5.58
CA VAL A 1057 25.97 13.43 -4.77
C VAL A 1057 25.33 14.28 -3.66
N GLY A 1058 24.06 14.02 -3.33
CA GLY A 1058 23.33 14.71 -2.25
C GLY A 1058 22.85 16.12 -2.59
N TRP A 1059 22.90 16.54 -3.87
CA TRP A 1059 22.47 17.88 -4.28
C TRP A 1059 21.02 17.85 -4.76
N GLY A 1060 20.18 18.71 -4.18
CA GLY A 1060 18.72 18.74 -4.44
C GLY A 1060 17.89 17.86 -3.51
N ALA A 1061 18.44 17.43 -2.37
CA ALA A 1061 17.64 16.94 -1.24
C ALA A 1061 16.74 18.09 -0.72
N LYS A 1062 15.50 17.78 -0.32
CA LYS A 1062 14.62 18.75 0.34
C LYS A 1062 15.35 19.31 1.56
N ARG A 1063 15.79 20.57 1.50
CA ARG A 1063 16.19 21.33 2.69
C ARG A 1063 14.92 21.93 3.26
N ASP A 1064 14.58 21.54 4.48
CA ASP A 1064 13.63 22.30 5.28
C ASP A 1064 14.19 23.72 5.44
N TRP A 1065 13.39 24.70 5.00
CA TRP A 1065 13.67 26.09 5.31
C TRP A 1065 13.42 26.29 6.81
N PRO A 1066 14.39 26.80 7.58
CA PRO A 1066 14.15 27.10 8.97
C PRO A 1066 13.17 28.27 9.06
N HIS A 1067 12.00 28.03 9.66
CA HIS A 1067 11.15 29.10 10.17
C HIS A 1067 11.84 29.69 11.42
N GLY A 1068 12.40 30.89 11.29
CA GLY A 1068 12.93 31.67 12.40
C GLY A 1068 13.53 32.98 11.90
N GLY A 1069 12.90 34.10 12.26
CA GLY A 1069 13.26 35.43 11.79
C GLY A 1069 14.67 35.86 12.16
N LEU A 1070 15.31 36.61 11.26
CA LEU A 1070 16.45 37.46 11.56
C LEU A 1070 16.26 38.78 10.79
N ASP A 1071 15.77 39.77 11.52
CA ASP A 1071 16.12 41.17 11.28
C ASP A 1071 17.64 41.30 11.43
N SER A 1072 18.34 41.63 10.34
CA SER A 1072 19.54 42.47 10.33
C SER A 1072 20.07 42.64 8.92
N ALA A 1073 19.63 43.71 8.27
CA ALA A 1073 20.41 44.38 7.24
C ALA A 1073 21.51 45.23 7.90
N ALA A 1074 22.77 44.88 7.68
CA ALA A 1074 23.95 45.77 7.66
C ALA A 1074 25.13 44.88 7.20
N SER A 1075 25.64 44.96 5.98
CA SER A 1075 26.29 46.10 5.33
C SER A 1075 26.39 45.75 3.83
N SER A 1076 25.96 46.59 2.90
CA SER A 1076 26.88 47.61 2.36
C SER A 1076 26.10 48.66 1.58
N THR A 1077 26.09 49.86 2.13
CA THR A 1077 25.84 51.14 1.46
C THR A 1077 27.05 51.53 0.61
N VAL A 1078 26.95 51.49 -0.72
CA VAL A 1078 27.66 52.44 -1.61
C VAL A 1078 26.81 52.61 -2.89
N PHE A 1079 26.63 53.86 -3.31
CA PHE A 1079 25.90 54.37 -4.49
C PHE A 1079 24.38 54.59 -4.33
N ALA A 1080 24.04 55.69 -3.65
CA ALA A 1080 23.14 56.69 -4.24
C ALA A 1080 23.30 58.06 -3.53
N HIS A 1081 23.80 59.07 -4.26
CA HIS A 1081 23.25 60.43 -4.21
C HIS A 1081 23.81 61.33 -5.32
N ARG A 1082 22.93 61.74 -6.24
CA ARG A 1082 22.83 63.06 -6.90
C ARG A 1082 21.49 63.09 -7.63
N THR A 1083 20.45 63.70 -7.04
CA THR A 1083 19.95 65.10 -7.20
C THR A 1083 18.96 65.31 -8.36
N SER A 1084 17.93 66.11 -8.06
CA SER A 1084 16.77 66.57 -8.86
C SER A 1084 15.66 65.52 -9.03
N GLY A 1085 14.41 65.69 -8.59
CA GLY A 1085 13.63 66.89 -8.28
C GLY A 1085 12.81 67.30 -9.49
N ILE A 1086 11.50 67.02 -9.49
CA ILE A 1086 10.40 67.74 -10.15
C ILE A 1086 9.05 67.13 -9.69
N GLN A 1087 8.09 68.02 -9.45
CA GLN A 1087 6.71 67.86 -9.02
C GLN A 1087 5.77 67.42 -10.16
N ASP A 1088 4.49 67.23 -9.77
CA ASP A 1088 3.23 67.25 -10.55
C ASP A 1088 2.57 65.86 -10.64
N ALA A 1089 1.36 65.57 -10.14
CA ALA A 1089 0.05 66.24 -10.05
C ALA A 1089 -0.98 65.38 -10.84
N ALA A 1090 -2.06 65.03 -10.15
CA ALA A 1090 -3.46 64.89 -10.58
C ALA A 1090 -3.91 64.07 -11.83
N ASP A 1091 -5.14 63.56 -11.66
CA ASP A 1091 -6.23 63.33 -12.62
C ASP A 1091 -6.58 61.91 -13.13
N GLU A 1092 -7.86 61.58 -12.85
CA GLU A 1092 -8.95 61.11 -13.72
C GLU A 1092 -8.62 60.12 -14.86
N GLY A 1093 -9.40 59.09 -15.19
CA GLY A 1093 -10.83 58.84 -15.05
C GLY A 1093 -11.32 58.10 -16.31
N ALA A 1094 -12.38 57.29 -16.16
CA ALA A 1094 -13.25 56.74 -17.23
C ALA A 1094 -12.64 55.62 -18.14
N ALA A 1095 -13.36 54.70 -18.78
CA ALA A 1095 -14.80 54.48 -18.94
C ALA A 1095 -15.09 53.03 -19.45
N ARG A 1096 -16.24 52.49 -19.01
CA ARG A 1096 -17.33 51.85 -19.79
C ARG A 1096 -17.12 50.61 -20.68
N GLY A 1097 -17.99 49.63 -20.41
CA GLY A 1097 -18.75 48.83 -21.39
C GLY A 1097 -19.53 47.70 -20.70
N ARG A 1098 -20.75 47.93 -20.16
CA ARG A 1098 -22.08 47.58 -20.74
C ARG A 1098 -22.12 46.19 -21.41
N THR A 1099 -23.05 45.25 -21.22
CA THR A 1099 -24.45 45.17 -20.71
C THR A 1099 -24.81 43.67 -20.86
N ARG A 1100 -25.58 42.97 -20.01
CA ARG A 1100 -27.05 43.01 -19.88
C ARG A 1100 -27.46 42.03 -18.76
N ARG A 1101 -28.38 42.48 -17.90
CA ARG A 1101 -29.14 41.72 -16.88
C ARG A 1101 -30.58 41.58 -17.38
N ALA A 1102 -31.29 40.53 -16.96
CA ALA A 1102 -32.67 40.54 -16.40
C ALA A 1102 -33.30 39.12 -16.44
N PRO A 1103 -34.32 38.81 -15.63
CA PRO A 1103 -34.40 39.07 -14.17
C PRO A 1103 -34.95 37.84 -13.38
N GLU A 1104 -34.93 38.00 -12.06
CA GLU A 1104 -35.57 37.18 -11.03
C GLU A 1104 -37.09 37.00 -11.23
N GLY A 1105 -37.59 35.89 -10.70
CA GLY A 1105 -38.99 35.72 -10.29
C GLY A 1105 -39.01 34.92 -8.98
N ASP A 1106 -39.45 35.58 -7.91
CA ASP A 1106 -39.93 34.97 -6.68
C ASP A 1106 -41.23 34.19 -6.96
N ASP A 1107 -41.41 33.02 -6.33
CA ASP A 1107 -42.61 32.68 -5.54
C ASP A 1107 -42.67 31.18 -5.16
N VAL A 1108 -42.73 30.95 -3.84
CA VAL A 1108 -43.64 30.04 -3.11
C VAL A 1108 -43.48 28.50 -3.23
N VAL A 1109 -43.37 27.89 -2.02
CA VAL A 1109 -43.34 26.48 -1.54
C VAL A 1109 -41.97 25.83 -1.35
#